data_AF-A0A0S2DMZ3-F1
#
_entry.id   AF-A0A0S2DMZ3-F1
#
_cell.length_a   1.000
_cell.length_b   1.000
_cell.length_c   1.000
_cell.angle_alpha   90.00
_cell.angle_beta   90.00
_cell.angle_gamma   90.00
#
_symmetry.space_group_name_H-M   'P 1'
#
loop_
_entity.id
_entity.type
_entity.pdbx_description
1 polymer ?
#
loop_
_entity_poly.entity_id
_entity_poly.type
_entity_poly.pdbx_seq_one_letter_code
_entity_poly.pdbx_strand_id
1 'polypeptide(L)'
;MTLAIDPGLVAAAYERPVYRDERHAVRVGDVIALLQAGGMRVFIVGGAPRDWLLGLPGSDIDLCVDASVDEALRRLRDAYPDIDGVRMHNQRFGVLRWGDEASGGLEINILRSCEDIRNGDMWSTAFAPRADLIEDARMRDFSVNAFYYDCRDQALLDPLGCGGDDVRARALRLIADRRVLDSGYRITFRILQFLGRGYAATDNVRAYLDERADRDIQGMGARIHTWVSNHFPSDDARRAEFRRSLYAHARQPASHAVLDRHFPCNAGVDGSASPTPAGFRRAFRAGLHDVQGHLLGGTEVLHLVPHRGRLFASLSYKLNDYRPDDPDTGAQIAVLDRVDGDWRLAHGYERVHWRATLESVTFTEDGQGRRLDAPVALLLAAPSDSRGHVYVDSYDDDSGRWTRAHLGSGSGAGSTRSFFVHRDTATGQERVFAGTAPTGIFSGVYDPGVPGRIRWDDTAELSGRTRRPMSFARCNDQLYVSIKPDIYRRIDGPAPRWEKVYTIGLPLVVPSSGFRGLTSVPDPAGRGEVLLAALEGDRCRVVRIDPNDGYRETLELDVIDFLERHWGTRPTYAVAAYDDFTPVPDPRGGAPRLLCGLGATYSTQLDTHPADAWVGDAWYLVRDPDGARYTLGRVDDPDAPAVADLVAARSFAASPFASGLWYVGGYDPNAKRCRQTAWAFSASTETLLAERTR
;
A
#
# COMPACT_ATOMS: atom_id res chain seq x y z
N MET A 1 -11.10 -44.94 -12.90
CA MET A 1 -10.72 -45.66 -14.14
C MET A 1 -9.34 -45.16 -14.57
N THR A 2 -8.44 -46.03 -15.05
CA THR A 2 -7.08 -45.62 -15.44
C THR A 2 -7.04 -45.20 -16.90
N LEU A 3 -6.39 -44.07 -17.19
CA LEU A 3 -6.23 -43.53 -18.54
C LEU A 3 -4.77 -43.64 -18.99
N ALA A 4 -4.56 -43.92 -20.28
CA ALA A 4 -3.23 -43.99 -20.87
C ALA A 4 -2.68 -42.57 -21.16
N ILE A 5 -1.42 -42.34 -20.81
CA ILE A 5 -0.68 -41.10 -21.07
C ILE A 5 0.75 -41.43 -21.51
N ASP A 6 1.40 -40.51 -22.21
CA ASP A 6 2.79 -40.65 -22.64
C ASP A 6 3.73 -40.58 -21.43
N PRO A 7 4.51 -41.64 -21.11
CA PRO A 7 5.48 -41.63 -20.03
C PRO A 7 6.54 -40.54 -20.17
N GLY A 8 6.86 -40.11 -21.40
CA GLY A 8 7.82 -39.05 -21.66
C GLY A 8 7.36 -37.68 -21.13
N LEU A 9 6.06 -37.38 -21.21
CA LEU A 9 5.48 -36.15 -20.67
C LEU A 9 5.51 -36.14 -19.14
N VAL A 10 5.28 -37.29 -18.52
CA VAL A 10 5.38 -37.45 -17.06
C VAL A 10 6.83 -37.32 -16.61
N ALA A 11 7.77 -37.97 -17.30
CA ALA A 11 9.19 -37.86 -16.98
C ALA A 11 9.68 -36.40 -17.08
N ALA A 12 9.27 -35.67 -18.11
CA ALA A 12 9.57 -34.25 -18.26
C ALA A 12 8.98 -33.41 -17.11
N ALA A 13 7.80 -33.76 -16.61
CA ALA A 13 7.19 -33.09 -15.47
C ALA A 13 7.97 -33.32 -14.16
N TYR A 14 8.53 -34.52 -13.95
CA TYR A 14 9.33 -34.84 -12.78
C TYR A 14 10.68 -34.11 -12.78
N GLU A 15 11.30 -33.97 -13.94
CA GLU A 15 12.57 -33.27 -14.11
C GLU A 15 12.45 -31.74 -14.05
N ARG A 16 11.22 -31.21 -14.05
CA ARG A 16 10.99 -29.77 -14.00
C ARG A 16 11.53 -29.21 -12.67
N PRO A 17 12.35 -28.15 -12.72
CA PRO A 17 12.84 -27.53 -11.50
C PRO A 17 11.66 -26.80 -10.81
N VAL A 18 11.60 -26.90 -9.48
CA VAL A 18 10.61 -26.19 -8.66
C VAL A 18 10.85 -24.69 -8.75
N TYR A 19 12.13 -24.29 -8.74
CA TYR A 19 12.57 -22.91 -8.86
C TYR A 19 13.09 -22.61 -10.28
N ARG A 20 12.93 -21.36 -10.71
CA ARG A 20 13.45 -20.82 -11.97
C ARG A 20 14.90 -20.36 -11.85
N ASP A 21 15.44 -20.30 -10.65
CA ASP A 21 16.84 -19.93 -10.41
C ASP A 21 17.74 -21.16 -10.23
N GLU A 22 19.02 -20.99 -10.55
CA GLU A 22 20.04 -22.04 -10.39
C GLU A 22 20.52 -22.20 -8.94
N ARG A 23 20.04 -21.34 -8.02
CA ARG A 23 20.46 -21.36 -6.61
C ARG A 23 19.81 -22.50 -5.83
N HIS A 24 18.68 -23.02 -6.32
CA HIS A 24 17.93 -24.10 -5.70
C HIS A 24 17.78 -25.29 -6.65
N ALA A 25 18.64 -26.30 -6.47
CA ALA A 25 18.63 -27.52 -7.28
C ALA A 25 17.56 -28.54 -6.79
N VAL A 26 16.29 -28.13 -6.78
CA VAL A 26 15.16 -28.99 -6.38
C VAL A 26 14.23 -29.22 -7.56
N ARG A 27 14.02 -30.47 -7.95
CA ARG A 27 13.07 -30.88 -8.99
C ARG A 27 11.75 -31.34 -8.39
N VAL A 28 10.68 -31.30 -9.18
CA VAL A 28 9.36 -31.79 -8.75
C VAL A 28 9.44 -33.25 -8.29
N GLY A 29 10.21 -34.09 -9.01
CA GLY A 29 10.45 -35.48 -8.63
C GLY A 29 11.11 -35.63 -7.25
N ASP A 30 12.02 -34.73 -6.88
CA ASP A 30 12.68 -34.75 -5.55
C ASP A 30 11.66 -34.48 -4.44
N VAL A 31 10.71 -33.56 -4.67
CA VAL A 31 9.62 -33.25 -3.73
C VAL A 31 8.67 -34.44 -3.58
N ILE A 32 8.27 -35.04 -4.70
CA ILE A 32 7.39 -36.22 -4.72
C ILE A 32 8.05 -37.37 -3.95
N ALA A 33 9.32 -37.66 -4.23
CA ALA A 33 10.07 -38.73 -3.58
C ALA A 33 10.19 -38.50 -2.06
N LEU A 34 10.46 -37.26 -1.64
CA LEU A 34 10.55 -36.89 -0.23
C LEU A 34 9.22 -37.13 0.52
N LEU A 35 8.11 -36.70 -0.07
CA LEU A 35 6.78 -36.87 0.54
C LEU A 35 6.37 -38.35 0.57
N GLN A 36 6.64 -39.10 -0.51
CA GLN A 36 6.41 -40.55 -0.56
C GLN A 36 7.25 -41.35 0.44
N ALA A 37 8.51 -40.97 0.65
CA ALA A 37 9.36 -41.55 1.69
C ALA A 37 8.78 -41.32 3.09
N GLY A 38 7.91 -40.32 3.25
CA GLY A 38 7.13 -40.08 4.45
C GLY A 38 5.87 -40.93 4.61
N GLY A 39 5.61 -41.85 3.69
CA GLY A 39 4.41 -42.68 3.67
C GLY A 39 3.19 -41.98 3.07
N MET A 40 3.35 -40.79 2.49
CA MET A 40 2.26 -40.06 1.84
C MET A 40 2.02 -40.58 0.42
N ARG A 41 0.76 -40.62 0.01
CA ARG A 41 0.36 -40.72 -1.38
C ARG A 41 0.32 -39.32 -1.98
N VAL A 42 0.99 -39.15 -3.12
CA VAL A 42 1.16 -37.86 -3.80
C VAL A 42 0.55 -37.97 -5.19
N PHE A 43 -0.29 -37.00 -5.54
CA PHE A 43 -0.97 -36.91 -6.81
C PHE A 43 -0.57 -35.63 -7.54
N ILE A 44 -0.29 -35.72 -8.84
CA ILE A 44 -0.25 -34.53 -9.71
C ILE A 44 -1.69 -34.28 -10.19
N VAL A 45 -2.18 -33.06 -10.00
CA VAL A 45 -3.60 -32.71 -10.19
C VAL A 45 -3.77 -31.48 -11.06
N GLY A 46 -5.00 -31.22 -11.52
CA GLY A 46 -5.36 -29.97 -12.21
C GLY A 46 -5.07 -29.98 -13.71
N GLY A 47 -4.35 -28.95 -14.18
CA GLY A 47 -4.18 -28.68 -15.62
C GLY A 47 -3.21 -29.63 -16.33
N ALA A 48 -2.07 -29.97 -15.70
CA ALA A 48 -1.07 -30.83 -16.32
C ALA A 48 -1.62 -32.21 -16.75
N PRO A 49 -2.35 -32.98 -15.90
CA PRO A 49 -2.88 -34.27 -16.32
C PRO A 49 -3.87 -34.19 -17.51
N ARG A 50 -4.67 -33.12 -17.58
CA ARG A 50 -5.55 -32.85 -18.74
C ARG A 50 -4.74 -32.63 -20.01
N ASP A 51 -3.66 -31.84 -19.91
CA ASP A 51 -2.82 -31.50 -21.04
C ASP A 51 -2.04 -32.74 -21.54
N TRP A 52 -1.61 -33.63 -20.64
CA TRP A 52 -0.98 -34.91 -21.02
C TRP A 52 -1.93 -35.82 -21.81
N LEU A 53 -3.22 -35.85 -21.47
CA LEU A 53 -4.23 -36.57 -22.26
C LEU A 53 -4.41 -36.00 -23.67
N LEU A 54 -4.03 -34.73 -23.88
CA LEU A 54 -4.01 -34.07 -25.18
C LEU A 54 -2.64 -34.15 -25.88
N GLY A 55 -1.65 -34.83 -25.29
CA GLY A 55 -0.29 -34.93 -25.81
C GLY A 55 0.55 -33.66 -25.65
N LEU A 56 0.20 -32.80 -24.69
CA LEU A 56 0.87 -31.52 -24.42
C LEU A 56 1.69 -31.61 -23.12
N PRO A 57 2.81 -30.86 -22.96
CA PRO A 57 3.72 -30.99 -21.82
C PRO A 57 3.18 -30.54 -20.45
N GLY A 58 2.00 -29.93 -20.39
CA GLY A 58 1.42 -29.39 -19.16
C GLY A 58 2.08 -28.08 -18.72
N SER A 59 1.30 -26.99 -18.65
CA SER A 59 1.86 -25.66 -18.33
C SER A 59 2.22 -25.50 -16.85
N ASP A 60 1.40 -26.06 -15.96
CA ASP A 60 1.49 -25.88 -14.50
C ASP A 60 1.35 -27.24 -13.78
N ILE A 61 2.20 -27.49 -12.79
CA ILE A 61 2.22 -28.73 -12.00
C ILE A 61 1.80 -28.40 -10.58
N ASP A 62 0.66 -28.94 -10.16
CA ASP A 62 0.16 -28.85 -8.79
C ASP A 62 0.15 -30.24 -8.16
N LEU A 63 0.54 -30.31 -6.89
CA LEU A 63 0.48 -31.54 -6.10
C LEU A 63 -0.74 -31.56 -5.18
N CYS A 64 -1.19 -32.77 -4.87
CA CYS A 64 -2.16 -33.07 -3.83
C CYS A 64 -1.69 -34.26 -3.01
N VAL A 65 -1.82 -34.21 -1.68
CA VAL A 65 -1.39 -35.29 -0.78
C VAL A 65 -2.53 -35.82 0.08
N ASP A 66 -2.44 -37.08 0.48
CA ASP A 66 -3.33 -37.75 1.43
C ASP A 66 -2.82 -37.69 2.88
N ALA A 67 -2.06 -36.64 3.21
CA ALA A 67 -1.56 -36.38 4.56
C ALA A 67 -1.91 -34.96 5.04
N SER A 68 -1.66 -34.69 6.32
CA SER A 68 -1.90 -33.35 6.87
C SER A 68 -0.95 -32.31 6.28
N VAL A 69 -1.45 -31.08 6.15
CA VAL A 69 -0.67 -29.93 5.67
C VAL A 69 0.58 -29.73 6.54
N ASP A 70 0.44 -29.85 7.86
CA ASP A 70 1.54 -29.67 8.80
C ASP A 70 2.61 -30.74 8.66
N GLU A 71 2.24 -31.99 8.38
CA GLU A 71 3.21 -33.08 8.20
C GLU A 71 3.97 -32.92 6.87
N ALA A 72 3.28 -32.54 5.79
CA ALA A 72 3.94 -32.21 4.52
C ALA A 72 4.89 -31.01 4.70
N LEU A 73 4.44 -29.94 5.35
CA LEU A 73 5.23 -28.76 5.64
C LEU A 73 6.47 -29.08 6.48
N ARG A 74 6.31 -29.85 7.55
CA ARG A 74 7.40 -30.27 8.44
C ARG A 74 8.47 -31.03 7.67
N ARG A 75 8.08 -32.02 6.86
CA ARG A 75 9.03 -32.83 6.07
C ARG A 75 9.81 -32.00 5.07
N LEU A 76 9.15 -31.08 4.38
CA LEU A 76 9.80 -30.21 3.40
C LEU A 76 10.80 -29.27 4.09
N ARG A 77 10.47 -28.76 5.28
CA ARG A 77 11.39 -27.94 6.09
C ARG A 77 12.57 -28.72 6.64
N ASP A 78 12.35 -29.96 7.10
CA ASP A 78 13.40 -30.81 7.66
C ASP A 78 14.42 -31.22 6.58
N ALA A 79 13.97 -31.50 5.36
CA ALA A 79 14.85 -31.91 4.26
C ALA A 79 15.56 -30.73 3.58
N TYR A 80 14.98 -29.53 3.62
CA TYR A 80 15.52 -28.34 2.97
C TYR A 80 15.59 -27.13 3.93
N PRO A 81 16.38 -27.21 5.01
CA PRO A 81 16.43 -26.18 6.05
C PRO A 81 17.05 -24.85 5.56
N ASP A 82 17.88 -24.91 4.52
CA ASP A 82 18.62 -23.76 3.98
C ASP A 82 17.90 -23.05 2.82
N ILE A 83 16.70 -23.50 2.45
CA ILE A 83 15.87 -22.91 1.38
C ILE A 83 14.75 -22.09 2.04
N ASP A 84 14.64 -20.80 1.71
CA ASP A 84 13.60 -19.93 2.27
C ASP A 84 12.20 -20.50 1.94
N GLY A 85 11.46 -20.84 3.00
CA GLY A 85 10.74 -22.11 3.04
C GLY A 85 9.36 -22.14 2.41
N VAL A 86 8.86 -23.37 2.22
CA VAL A 86 7.44 -23.69 2.01
C VAL A 86 6.58 -22.89 3.00
N ARG A 87 5.64 -22.11 2.46
CA ARG A 87 4.74 -21.25 3.24
C ARG A 87 3.32 -21.78 3.14
N MET A 88 2.57 -21.60 4.21
CA MET A 88 1.13 -21.84 4.16
C MET A 88 0.50 -20.69 3.38
N HIS A 89 0.07 -20.97 2.16
CA HIS A 89 -0.57 -20.02 1.25
C HIS A 89 -2.08 -20.21 1.35
N ASN A 90 -2.85 -19.11 1.44
CA ASN A 90 -4.30 -19.19 1.56
C ASN A 90 -4.74 -20.16 2.68
N GLN A 91 -4.30 -19.93 3.92
CA GLN A 91 -4.45 -20.83 5.08
C GLN A 91 -5.86 -21.41 5.27
N ARG A 92 -6.90 -20.67 4.85
CA ARG A 92 -8.31 -21.10 4.84
C ARG A 92 -8.58 -22.35 3.98
N PHE A 93 -7.75 -22.59 2.97
CA PHE A 93 -7.88 -23.64 1.96
C PHE A 93 -6.87 -24.80 2.13
N GLY A 94 -5.99 -24.75 3.12
CA GLY A 94 -5.01 -25.80 3.40
C GLY A 94 -3.97 -26.01 2.28
N VAL A 95 -3.52 -24.92 1.65
CA VAL A 95 -2.54 -24.98 0.55
C VAL A 95 -1.15 -24.62 1.06
N LEU A 96 -0.16 -25.42 0.70
CA LEU A 96 1.24 -25.06 0.83
C LEU A 96 1.72 -24.52 -0.51
N ARG A 97 2.53 -23.47 -0.45
CA ARG A 97 3.25 -22.98 -1.61
C ARG A 97 4.74 -22.99 -1.31
N TRP A 98 5.48 -23.68 -2.15
CA TRP A 98 6.93 -23.67 -2.13
C TRP A 98 7.43 -22.76 -3.26
N GLY A 99 8.19 -21.72 -2.92
CA GLY A 99 8.56 -20.65 -3.86
C GLY A 99 7.48 -19.57 -4.01
N ASP A 100 7.67 -18.65 -4.96
CA ASP A 100 6.78 -17.53 -5.22
C ASP A 100 6.58 -17.28 -6.73
N GLU A 101 5.82 -16.24 -7.09
CA GLU A 101 5.52 -15.98 -8.50
C GLU A 101 6.75 -15.53 -9.32
N ALA A 102 7.78 -14.99 -8.66
CA ALA A 102 9.01 -14.53 -9.31
C ALA A 102 10.01 -15.67 -9.49
N SER A 103 10.19 -16.48 -8.46
CA SER A 103 11.15 -17.58 -8.38
C SER A 103 10.64 -18.89 -8.98
N GLY A 104 9.37 -18.95 -9.43
CA GLY A 104 8.72 -20.22 -9.70
C GLY A 104 8.32 -20.93 -8.40
N GLY A 105 7.61 -22.04 -8.52
CA GLY A 105 7.22 -22.78 -7.33
C GLY A 105 6.31 -23.96 -7.60
N LEU A 106 5.95 -24.60 -6.49
CA LEU A 106 5.10 -25.79 -6.45
C LEU A 106 3.99 -25.57 -5.43
N GLU A 107 2.74 -25.74 -5.85
CA GLU A 107 1.60 -25.75 -4.93
C GLU A 107 1.30 -27.19 -4.49
N ILE A 108 1.10 -27.37 -3.19
CA ILE A 108 0.79 -28.67 -2.58
C ILE A 108 -0.52 -28.51 -1.80
N ASN A 109 -1.55 -29.18 -2.27
CA ASN A 109 -2.88 -29.21 -1.68
C ASN A 109 -3.07 -30.50 -0.87
N ILE A 110 -4.12 -30.55 -0.06
CA ILE A 110 -4.62 -31.80 0.55
C ILE A 110 -5.89 -32.25 -0.14
N LEU A 111 -6.27 -33.52 0.04
CA LEU A 111 -7.59 -34.02 -0.35
C LEU A 111 -8.67 -33.36 0.52
N ARG A 112 -9.58 -32.60 -0.10
CA ARG A 112 -10.60 -31.78 0.58
C ARG A 112 -12.00 -32.37 0.45
N SER A 113 -12.88 -32.02 1.38
CA SER A 113 -14.30 -32.38 1.36
C SER A 113 -15.19 -31.15 1.39
N CYS A 114 -16.45 -31.28 0.92
CA CYS A 114 -17.44 -30.21 1.02
C CYS A 114 -17.88 -29.96 2.49
N GLU A 115 -17.56 -30.89 3.39
CA GLU A 115 -17.70 -30.72 4.84
C GLU A 115 -16.70 -29.71 5.43
N ASP A 116 -15.62 -29.38 4.70
CA ASP A 116 -14.67 -28.33 5.08
C ASP A 116 -15.22 -26.92 4.83
N ILE A 117 -16.41 -26.78 4.23
CA ILE A 117 -17.10 -25.50 4.04
C ILE A 117 -17.88 -25.16 5.31
N ARG A 118 -17.54 -24.03 5.94
CA ARG A 118 -18.20 -23.53 7.15
C ARG A 118 -18.64 -22.08 6.96
N ASN A 119 -19.86 -21.75 7.38
CA ASN A 119 -20.43 -20.40 7.25
C ASN A 119 -20.39 -19.81 5.82
N GLY A 120 -20.48 -20.67 4.80
CA GLY A 120 -20.44 -20.25 3.39
C GLY A 120 -19.04 -19.90 2.87
N ASP A 121 -17.98 -20.11 3.65
CA ASP A 121 -16.59 -19.96 3.23
C ASP A 121 -15.82 -21.28 3.47
N MET A 122 -14.75 -21.51 2.72
CA MET A 122 -13.88 -22.66 2.94
C MET A 122 -13.09 -22.46 4.23
N TRP A 123 -13.22 -23.39 5.18
CA TRP A 123 -12.49 -23.34 6.44
C TRP A 123 -12.11 -24.76 6.89
N SER A 124 -10.98 -25.25 6.37
CA SER A 124 -10.40 -26.49 6.88
C SER A 124 -9.77 -26.24 8.25
N THR A 125 -10.50 -26.55 9.32
CA THR A 125 -9.99 -26.50 10.70
C THR A 125 -9.23 -27.76 11.11
N ALA A 126 -9.29 -28.82 10.30
CA ALA A 126 -8.73 -30.13 10.65
C ALA A 126 -7.31 -30.35 10.10
N PHE A 127 -6.94 -29.65 9.02
CA PHE A 127 -5.67 -29.82 8.29
C PHE A 127 -5.29 -31.28 8.01
N ALA A 128 -6.25 -32.19 8.02
CA ALA A 128 -6.09 -33.62 7.85
C ALA A 128 -7.04 -34.08 6.74
N PRO A 129 -6.62 -35.00 5.86
CA PRO A 129 -7.44 -35.48 4.77
C PRO A 129 -8.63 -36.25 5.34
N ARG A 130 -9.83 -35.83 4.96
CA ARG A 130 -11.08 -36.50 5.32
C ARG A 130 -11.76 -37.16 4.13
N ALA A 131 -11.14 -37.05 2.96
CA ALA A 131 -11.76 -37.32 1.67
C ALA A 131 -11.00 -38.39 0.88
N ASP A 132 -11.76 -39.21 0.16
CA ASP A 132 -11.23 -39.99 -0.95
C ASP A 132 -11.09 -39.13 -2.22
N LEU A 133 -10.58 -39.70 -3.30
CA LEU A 133 -10.41 -38.99 -4.56
C LEU A 133 -11.74 -38.53 -5.18
N ILE A 134 -12.86 -39.19 -4.88
CA ILE A 134 -14.18 -38.84 -5.41
C ILE A 134 -14.68 -37.58 -4.72
N GLU A 135 -14.51 -37.49 -3.40
CA GLU A 135 -14.88 -36.31 -2.63
C GLU A 135 -14.04 -35.08 -3.01
N ASP A 136 -12.71 -35.20 -3.14
CA ASP A 136 -11.90 -34.05 -3.61
C ASP A 136 -12.22 -33.69 -5.06
N ALA A 137 -12.55 -34.67 -5.92
CA ALA A 137 -12.96 -34.39 -7.30
C ALA A 137 -14.24 -33.52 -7.32
N ARG A 138 -15.18 -33.74 -6.40
CA ARG A 138 -16.39 -32.91 -6.24
C ARG A 138 -16.13 -31.53 -5.66
N MET A 139 -14.91 -31.24 -5.20
CA MET A 139 -14.47 -29.89 -4.82
C MET A 139 -13.94 -29.08 -6.02
N ARG A 140 -13.75 -29.73 -7.18
CA ARG A 140 -13.27 -29.11 -8.41
C ARG A 140 -14.43 -28.65 -9.27
N ASP A 141 -14.16 -27.66 -10.11
CA ASP A 141 -15.17 -27.03 -10.96
C ASP A 141 -15.66 -27.96 -12.08
N PHE A 142 -14.74 -28.49 -12.88
CA PHE A 142 -15.07 -29.22 -14.11
C PHE A 142 -14.43 -30.61 -14.16
N SER A 143 -15.13 -31.55 -14.80
CA SER A 143 -14.65 -32.93 -15.04
C SER A 143 -13.28 -32.96 -15.70
N VAL A 144 -13.04 -32.08 -16.66
CA VAL A 144 -11.79 -31.98 -17.41
C VAL A 144 -10.58 -31.49 -16.60
N ASN A 145 -10.78 -31.04 -15.34
CA ASN A 145 -9.70 -30.67 -14.42
C ASN A 145 -9.66 -31.55 -13.15
N ALA A 146 -10.43 -32.64 -13.13
CA ALA A 146 -10.61 -33.52 -11.97
C ALA A 146 -9.88 -34.86 -12.13
N PHE A 147 -8.65 -34.78 -12.63
CA PHE A 147 -7.75 -35.93 -12.79
C PHE A 147 -6.67 -35.93 -11.73
N TYR A 148 -6.21 -37.13 -11.39
CA TYR A 148 -5.19 -37.38 -10.38
C TYR A 148 -4.18 -38.37 -10.94
N TYR A 149 -2.97 -37.91 -11.22
CA TYR A 149 -1.87 -38.83 -11.55
C TYR A 149 -1.24 -39.30 -10.26
N ASP A 150 -1.47 -40.57 -9.91
CA ASP A 150 -0.87 -41.19 -8.73
C ASP A 150 0.62 -41.44 -8.99
N CYS A 151 1.47 -40.74 -8.26
CA CYS A 151 2.92 -40.82 -8.40
C CYS A 151 3.49 -42.14 -7.90
N ARG A 152 2.76 -42.89 -7.07
CA ARG A 152 3.19 -44.18 -6.54
C ARG A 152 2.88 -45.30 -7.54
N ASP A 153 1.64 -45.33 -7.99
CA ASP A 153 1.16 -46.38 -8.91
C ASP A 153 1.41 -46.01 -10.39
N GLN A 154 1.95 -44.82 -10.63
CA GLN A 154 2.23 -44.24 -11.95
C GLN A 154 1.03 -44.28 -12.90
N ALA A 155 -0.16 -44.04 -12.33
CA ALA A 155 -1.44 -44.23 -13.02
C ALA A 155 -2.25 -42.93 -13.01
N LEU A 156 -2.77 -42.54 -14.18
CA LEU A 156 -3.70 -41.43 -14.29
C LEU A 156 -5.12 -41.90 -13.94
N LEU A 157 -5.68 -41.33 -12.88
CA LEU A 157 -6.99 -41.66 -12.34
C LEU A 157 -8.03 -40.61 -12.74
N ASP A 158 -9.16 -41.09 -13.24
CA ASP A 158 -10.42 -40.36 -13.35
C ASP A 158 -11.41 -40.93 -12.32
N PRO A 159 -11.57 -40.27 -11.14
CA PRO A 159 -12.43 -40.77 -10.07
C PRO A 159 -13.92 -40.71 -10.40
N LEU A 160 -14.34 -39.75 -11.24
CA LEU A 160 -15.75 -39.57 -11.62
C LEU A 160 -16.11 -40.33 -12.91
N GLY A 161 -15.11 -40.77 -13.67
CA GLY A 161 -15.26 -41.62 -14.85
C GLY A 161 -15.78 -40.89 -16.10
N CYS A 162 -16.01 -39.59 -16.02
CA CYS A 162 -16.55 -38.77 -17.12
C CYS A 162 -15.52 -37.81 -17.72
N GLY A 163 -14.41 -37.55 -17.03
CA GLY A 163 -13.42 -36.57 -17.45
C GLY A 163 -12.74 -36.95 -18.75
N GLY A 164 -12.38 -38.23 -18.91
CA GLY A 164 -11.69 -38.71 -20.13
C GLY A 164 -12.51 -38.50 -21.40
N ASP A 165 -13.80 -38.79 -21.35
CA ASP A 165 -14.72 -38.59 -22.47
C ASP A 165 -14.97 -37.10 -22.73
N ASP A 166 -15.15 -36.32 -21.66
CA ASP A 166 -15.35 -34.87 -21.75
C ASP A 166 -14.12 -34.15 -22.34
N VAL A 167 -12.88 -34.58 -22.02
CA VAL A 167 -11.65 -34.05 -22.65
C VAL A 167 -11.63 -34.35 -24.15
N ARG A 168 -11.94 -35.58 -24.57
CA ARG A 168 -11.96 -35.96 -26.00
C ARG A 168 -13.04 -35.21 -26.78
N ALA A 169 -14.22 -35.07 -26.19
CA ALA A 169 -15.35 -34.37 -26.79
C ALA A 169 -15.25 -32.83 -26.68
N ARG A 170 -14.26 -32.31 -25.95
CA ARG A 170 -14.19 -30.90 -25.50
C ARG A 170 -15.49 -30.44 -24.84
N ALA A 171 -16.13 -31.31 -24.08
CA ALA A 171 -17.32 -30.99 -23.31
C ALA A 171 -16.92 -30.37 -21.96
N LEU A 172 -17.52 -29.24 -21.60
CA LEU A 172 -17.35 -28.62 -20.29
C LEU A 172 -18.52 -29.03 -19.41
N ARG A 173 -18.25 -29.88 -18.42
CA ARG A 173 -19.23 -30.37 -17.44
C ARG A 173 -18.91 -29.87 -16.06
N LEU A 174 -19.89 -29.25 -15.39
CA LEU A 174 -19.79 -28.86 -13.98
C LEU A 174 -19.96 -30.11 -13.09
N ILE A 175 -19.03 -30.33 -12.16
CA ILE A 175 -19.03 -31.49 -11.24
C ILE A 175 -19.00 -31.09 -9.75
N ALA A 176 -18.77 -29.81 -9.47
CA ALA A 176 -18.65 -29.29 -8.12
C ALA A 176 -19.94 -29.52 -7.31
N ASP A 177 -19.77 -29.89 -6.04
CA ASP A 177 -20.86 -29.92 -5.07
C ASP A 177 -21.54 -28.54 -4.96
N ARG A 178 -22.86 -28.52 -4.71
CA ARG A 178 -23.63 -27.27 -4.63
C ARG A 178 -23.06 -26.30 -3.59
N ARG A 179 -22.57 -26.80 -2.45
CA ARG A 179 -21.95 -25.96 -1.40
C ARG A 179 -20.71 -25.23 -1.92
N VAL A 180 -19.91 -25.91 -2.76
CA VAL A 180 -18.71 -25.33 -3.39
C VAL A 180 -19.13 -24.21 -4.35
N LEU A 181 -20.15 -24.47 -5.17
CA LEU A 181 -20.71 -23.49 -6.10
C LEU A 181 -21.33 -22.27 -5.41
N ASP A 182 -21.83 -22.44 -4.19
CA ASP A 182 -22.43 -21.37 -3.38
C ASP A 182 -21.39 -20.57 -2.59
N SER A 183 -20.21 -21.13 -2.33
CA SER A 183 -19.13 -20.47 -1.57
C SER A 183 -18.32 -19.41 -2.35
N GLY A 184 -18.52 -19.27 -3.67
CA GLY A 184 -17.73 -18.33 -4.48
C GLY A 184 -18.40 -17.89 -5.77
N TYR A 185 -17.82 -16.87 -6.40
CA TYR A 185 -18.43 -16.15 -7.55
C TYR A 185 -17.68 -16.33 -8.87
N ARG A 186 -16.67 -17.21 -8.91
CA ARG A 186 -15.74 -17.33 -10.05
C ARG A 186 -16.18 -18.31 -11.14
N ILE A 187 -17.23 -19.09 -10.91
CA ILE A 187 -17.58 -20.24 -11.75
C ILE A 187 -18.04 -19.76 -13.14
N THR A 188 -18.90 -18.74 -13.22
CA THR A 188 -19.31 -18.13 -14.50
C THR A 188 -18.10 -17.68 -15.33
N PHE A 189 -17.12 -17.03 -14.70
CA PHE A 189 -15.92 -16.54 -15.37
C PHE A 189 -15.06 -17.68 -15.90
N ARG A 190 -14.88 -18.74 -15.10
CA ARG A 190 -14.17 -19.95 -15.53
C ARG A 190 -14.90 -20.68 -16.65
N ILE A 191 -16.24 -20.76 -16.61
CA ILE A 191 -17.04 -21.33 -17.70
C ILE A 191 -16.74 -20.57 -18.99
N LEU A 192 -16.93 -19.25 -18.99
CA LEU A 192 -16.71 -18.41 -20.17
C LEU A 192 -15.26 -18.48 -20.69
N GLN A 193 -14.28 -18.65 -19.79
CA GLN A 193 -12.88 -18.89 -20.16
C GLN A 193 -12.70 -20.19 -20.94
N PHE A 194 -13.26 -21.31 -20.46
CA PHE A 194 -13.17 -22.60 -21.14
C PHE A 194 -13.95 -22.60 -22.47
N LEU A 195 -15.09 -21.92 -22.53
CA LEU A 195 -15.82 -21.72 -23.79
C LEU A 195 -14.95 -20.97 -24.82
N GLY A 196 -14.25 -19.90 -24.41
CA GLY A 196 -13.30 -19.19 -25.27
C GLY A 196 -12.09 -20.02 -25.71
N ARG A 197 -11.82 -21.15 -25.05
CA ARG A 197 -10.81 -22.15 -25.45
C ARG A 197 -11.37 -23.23 -26.39
N GLY A 198 -12.63 -23.13 -26.79
CA GLY A 198 -13.29 -24.05 -27.72
C GLY A 198 -13.97 -25.26 -27.07
N TYR A 199 -14.27 -25.20 -25.76
CA TYR A 199 -15.11 -26.21 -25.12
C TYR A 199 -16.60 -25.93 -25.36
N ALA A 200 -17.42 -26.98 -25.39
CA ALA A 200 -18.87 -26.90 -25.50
C ALA A 200 -19.54 -27.10 -24.14
N ALA A 201 -20.44 -26.20 -23.74
CA ALA A 201 -21.21 -26.32 -22.50
C ALA A 201 -22.19 -27.50 -22.54
N THR A 202 -22.16 -28.35 -21.51
CA THR A 202 -23.24 -29.32 -21.21
C THR A 202 -24.48 -28.63 -20.65
N ASP A 203 -25.60 -29.36 -20.55
CA ASP A 203 -26.87 -28.81 -20.06
C ASP A 203 -26.76 -28.22 -18.65
N ASN A 204 -26.03 -28.87 -17.75
CA ASN A 204 -25.86 -28.35 -16.39
C ASN A 204 -24.98 -27.09 -16.32
N VAL A 205 -24.07 -26.88 -17.27
CA VAL A 205 -23.30 -25.63 -17.39
C VAL A 205 -24.18 -24.49 -17.92
N ARG A 206 -25.03 -24.77 -18.91
CA ARG A 206 -25.99 -23.78 -19.42
C ARG A 206 -26.99 -23.37 -18.34
N ALA A 207 -27.56 -24.35 -17.64
CA ALA A 207 -28.45 -24.10 -16.51
C ALA A 207 -27.76 -23.26 -15.41
N TYR A 208 -26.48 -23.52 -15.13
CA TYR A 208 -25.73 -22.71 -14.17
C TYR A 208 -25.55 -21.26 -14.62
N LEU A 209 -25.15 -21.02 -15.88
CA LEU A 209 -25.05 -19.66 -16.42
C LEU A 209 -26.40 -18.95 -16.38
N ASP A 210 -27.48 -19.64 -16.70
CA ASP A 210 -28.83 -19.08 -16.68
C ASP A 210 -29.28 -18.67 -15.28
N GLU A 211 -28.96 -19.46 -14.26
CA GLU A 211 -29.36 -19.24 -12.86
C GLU A 211 -28.41 -18.29 -12.11
N ARG A 212 -27.10 -18.34 -12.38
CA ARG A 212 -26.06 -17.79 -11.48
C ARG A 212 -25.13 -16.76 -12.12
N ALA A 213 -25.17 -16.52 -13.43
CA ALA A 213 -24.25 -15.56 -14.05
C ALA A 213 -24.35 -14.16 -13.45
N ASP A 214 -25.55 -13.62 -13.24
CA ASP A 214 -25.73 -12.32 -12.61
C ASP A 214 -25.20 -12.26 -11.18
N ARG A 215 -25.45 -13.30 -10.36
CA ARG A 215 -24.91 -13.42 -9.00
C ARG A 215 -23.38 -13.41 -9.03
N ASP A 216 -22.79 -14.18 -9.94
CA ASP A 216 -21.34 -14.29 -10.07
C ASP A 216 -20.71 -12.99 -10.55
N ILE A 217 -21.31 -12.32 -11.52
CA ILE A 217 -20.84 -11.02 -12.03
C ILE A 217 -20.90 -9.97 -10.92
N GLN A 218 -22.04 -9.84 -10.25
CA GLN A 218 -22.23 -8.88 -9.17
C GLN A 218 -21.30 -9.18 -7.97
N GLY A 219 -21.21 -10.46 -7.59
CA GLY A 219 -20.37 -10.90 -6.47
C GLY A 219 -18.88 -10.83 -6.79
N MET A 220 -18.47 -11.02 -8.04
CA MET A 220 -17.07 -10.78 -8.46
C MET A 220 -16.72 -9.29 -8.33
N GLY A 221 -17.61 -8.39 -8.74
CA GLY A 221 -17.42 -6.94 -8.59
C GLY A 221 -16.06 -6.48 -9.13
N ALA A 222 -15.27 -5.78 -8.31
CA ALA A 222 -13.94 -5.32 -8.72
C ALA A 222 -12.92 -6.45 -9.02
N ARG A 223 -13.16 -7.68 -8.54
CA ARG A 223 -12.30 -8.85 -8.83
C ARG A 223 -12.33 -9.27 -10.30
N ILE A 224 -13.30 -8.78 -11.08
CA ILE A 224 -13.36 -8.98 -12.54
C ILE A 224 -12.06 -8.49 -13.19
N HIS A 225 -11.53 -7.33 -12.78
CA HIS A 225 -10.32 -6.75 -13.36
C HIS A 225 -9.08 -7.64 -13.14
N THR A 226 -8.86 -8.10 -11.91
CA THR A 226 -7.76 -9.02 -11.58
C THR A 226 -7.92 -10.34 -12.32
N TRP A 227 -9.14 -10.88 -12.37
CA TRP A 227 -9.39 -12.14 -13.06
C TRP A 227 -9.11 -12.01 -14.57
N VAL A 228 -9.56 -10.93 -15.22
CA VAL A 228 -9.31 -10.70 -16.65
C VAL A 228 -7.83 -10.47 -16.92
N SER A 229 -7.15 -9.73 -16.06
CA SER A 229 -5.71 -9.44 -16.21
C SER A 229 -4.87 -10.71 -16.09
N ASN A 230 -5.18 -11.59 -15.13
CA ASN A 230 -4.43 -12.81 -14.91
C ASN A 230 -4.64 -13.86 -16.01
N HIS A 231 -5.82 -13.90 -16.62
CA HIS A 231 -6.18 -14.96 -17.58
C HIS A 231 -6.11 -14.53 -19.05
N PHE A 232 -6.06 -13.21 -19.32
CA PHE A 232 -5.92 -12.62 -20.65
C PHE A 232 -4.87 -11.49 -20.64
N PRO A 233 -3.60 -11.77 -20.31
CA PRO A 233 -2.52 -10.80 -20.49
C PRO A 233 -2.17 -10.68 -21.99
N SER A 234 -2.10 -9.44 -22.50
CA SER A 234 -1.54 -9.13 -23.83
C SER A 234 -2.29 -9.65 -25.07
N ASP A 235 -3.55 -10.11 -24.94
CA ASP A 235 -4.41 -10.55 -26.06
C ASP A 235 -5.74 -9.77 -26.07
N ASP A 236 -5.76 -8.67 -26.81
CA ASP A 236 -6.92 -7.75 -26.88
C ASP A 236 -8.15 -8.40 -27.54
N ALA A 237 -7.95 -9.35 -28.46
CA ALA A 237 -9.04 -9.99 -29.20
C ALA A 237 -9.80 -10.99 -28.31
N ARG A 238 -9.08 -11.86 -27.59
CA ARG A 238 -9.70 -12.79 -26.63
C ARG A 238 -10.31 -12.06 -25.45
N ARG A 239 -9.68 -10.98 -24.97
CA ARG A 239 -10.24 -10.14 -23.91
C ARG A 239 -11.54 -9.48 -24.35
N ALA A 240 -11.61 -8.96 -25.58
CA ALA A 240 -12.84 -8.38 -26.12
C ALA A 240 -13.95 -9.43 -26.30
N GLU A 241 -13.62 -10.63 -26.76
CA GLU A 241 -14.57 -11.74 -26.90
C GLU A 241 -15.12 -12.20 -25.54
N PHE A 242 -14.23 -12.43 -24.57
CA PHE A 242 -14.62 -12.77 -23.21
C PHE A 242 -15.51 -11.69 -22.57
N ARG A 243 -15.19 -10.41 -22.77
CA ARG A 243 -16.04 -9.29 -22.36
C ARG A 243 -17.43 -9.38 -23.00
N ARG A 244 -17.52 -9.57 -24.33
CA ARG A 244 -18.82 -9.72 -25.01
C ARG A 244 -19.63 -10.88 -24.42
N SER A 245 -19.00 -12.01 -24.14
CA SER A 245 -19.65 -13.15 -23.52
C SER A 245 -20.15 -12.86 -22.11
N LEU A 246 -19.41 -12.09 -21.30
CA LEU A 246 -19.88 -11.65 -19.97
C LEU A 246 -21.13 -10.77 -20.08
N TYR A 247 -21.12 -9.76 -20.95
CA TYR A 247 -22.28 -8.90 -21.17
C TYR A 247 -23.50 -9.67 -21.69
N ALA A 248 -23.29 -10.69 -22.53
CA ALA A 248 -24.38 -11.52 -23.03
C ALA A 248 -25.08 -12.37 -21.94
N HIS A 249 -24.39 -12.63 -20.81
CA HIS A 249 -24.92 -13.40 -19.69
C HIS A 249 -25.29 -12.52 -18.48
N ALA A 250 -25.03 -11.21 -18.53
CA ALA A 250 -25.60 -10.25 -17.60
C ALA A 250 -27.05 -9.95 -18.01
N ARG A 251 -28.03 -10.42 -17.25
CA ARG A 251 -29.45 -10.17 -17.53
C ARG A 251 -30.04 -9.08 -16.65
N GLN A 252 -29.36 -8.73 -15.56
CA GLN A 252 -29.81 -7.73 -14.60
C GLN A 252 -29.10 -6.39 -14.79
N PRO A 253 -29.81 -5.26 -14.62
CA PRO A 253 -29.20 -3.92 -14.66
C PRO A 253 -28.04 -3.74 -13.69
N ALA A 254 -28.09 -4.36 -12.51
CA ALA A 254 -27.00 -4.34 -11.54
C ALA A 254 -25.72 -5.01 -12.06
N SER A 255 -25.84 -6.11 -12.81
CA SER A 255 -24.71 -6.78 -13.45
C SER A 255 -24.13 -5.93 -14.58
N HIS A 256 -24.98 -5.30 -15.40
CA HIS A 256 -24.54 -4.33 -16.40
C HIS A 256 -23.79 -3.17 -15.78
N ALA A 257 -24.31 -2.61 -14.68
CA ALA A 257 -23.63 -1.52 -13.97
C ALA A 257 -22.26 -1.93 -13.41
N VAL A 258 -22.11 -3.17 -12.93
CA VAL A 258 -20.81 -3.74 -12.53
C VAL A 258 -19.89 -3.87 -13.74
N LEU A 259 -20.38 -4.42 -14.86
CA LEU A 259 -19.57 -4.57 -16.07
C LEU A 259 -19.17 -3.22 -16.68
N ASP A 260 -20.08 -2.26 -16.77
CA ASP A 260 -19.84 -0.92 -17.34
C ASP A 260 -18.83 -0.11 -16.53
N ARG A 261 -18.84 -0.27 -15.19
CA ARG A 261 -17.83 0.30 -14.30
C ARG A 261 -16.43 -0.27 -14.59
N HIS A 262 -16.35 -1.53 -15.00
CA HIS A 262 -15.06 -2.23 -15.20
C HIS A 262 -14.62 -2.29 -16.67
N PHE A 263 -15.52 -2.02 -17.61
CA PHE A 263 -15.25 -1.97 -19.03
C PHE A 263 -15.94 -0.75 -19.67
N PRO A 264 -15.50 0.49 -19.40
CA PRO A 264 -16.14 1.67 -19.98
C PRO A 264 -16.07 1.66 -21.52
N CYS A 265 -17.17 2.02 -22.17
CA CYS A 265 -17.18 2.30 -23.61
C CYS A 265 -16.69 3.73 -23.84
N ASN A 266 -15.62 3.89 -24.63
CA ASN A 266 -15.16 5.20 -25.08
C ASN A 266 -16.22 5.83 -26.00
N ALA A 267 -16.88 6.88 -25.53
CA ALA A 267 -17.57 7.85 -26.37
C ALA A 267 -17.13 9.25 -25.90
N GLY A 268 -16.59 10.02 -26.83
CA GLY A 268 -15.87 11.26 -26.55
C GLY A 268 -16.73 12.53 -26.43
N VAL A 269 -16.03 13.55 -25.90
CA VAL A 269 -16.18 15.01 -26.05
C VAL A 269 -17.49 15.66 -25.56
N ASP A 270 -17.41 16.46 -24.49
CA ASP A 270 -17.48 17.92 -24.61
C ASP A 270 -17.15 18.63 -23.29
N GLY A 271 -16.41 19.73 -23.41
CA GLY A 271 -15.91 20.52 -22.29
C GLY A 271 -16.95 21.47 -21.72
N SER A 272 -17.24 21.33 -20.44
CA SER A 272 -17.58 22.43 -19.53
C SER A 272 -17.50 21.91 -18.09
N ALA A 273 -16.78 22.64 -17.22
CA ALA A 273 -16.75 22.54 -15.76
C ALA A 273 -16.92 21.13 -15.17
N SER A 274 -15.80 20.44 -14.90
CA SER A 274 -15.83 19.15 -14.19
C SER A 274 -16.48 19.33 -12.80
N PRO A 275 -17.58 18.62 -12.49
CA PRO A 275 -18.18 18.66 -11.16
C PRO A 275 -17.24 17.98 -10.16
N THR A 276 -17.07 18.59 -9.00
CA THR A 276 -16.33 18.03 -7.86
C THR A 276 -16.88 16.62 -7.56
N PRO A 277 -16.04 15.57 -7.46
CA PRO A 277 -16.53 14.20 -7.29
C PRO A 277 -17.29 14.03 -5.98
N ALA A 278 -18.38 13.27 -6.00
CA ALA A 278 -19.24 12.96 -4.83
C ALA A 278 -18.61 11.91 -3.87
N GLY A 279 -17.28 11.82 -3.83
CA GLY A 279 -16.52 10.83 -3.06
C GLY A 279 -15.02 10.87 -3.37
N PHE A 280 -14.26 9.95 -2.76
CA PHE A 280 -12.85 9.77 -3.07
C PHE A 280 -12.66 9.16 -4.46
N ARG A 281 -11.65 9.66 -5.19
CA ARG A 281 -11.24 9.15 -6.50
C ARG A 281 -9.75 8.84 -6.46
N ARG A 282 -9.34 7.65 -6.89
CA ARG A 282 -7.91 7.30 -6.93
C ARG A 282 -7.18 8.22 -7.90
N ALA A 283 -6.15 8.90 -7.40
CA ALA A 283 -5.32 9.82 -8.16
C ALA A 283 -3.95 9.21 -8.49
N PHE A 284 -3.43 8.32 -7.63
CA PHE A 284 -2.13 7.69 -7.81
C PHE A 284 -2.10 6.30 -7.19
N ARG A 285 -1.34 5.39 -7.81
CA ARG A 285 -0.94 4.11 -7.23
C ARG A 285 0.50 3.81 -7.67
N ALA A 286 1.34 3.38 -6.75
CA ALA A 286 2.69 2.95 -7.07
C ALA A 286 2.70 1.73 -8.01
N GLY A 287 3.73 1.65 -8.85
CA GLY A 287 3.90 0.62 -9.88
C GLY A 287 3.45 1.06 -11.28
N LEU A 288 2.93 2.28 -11.44
CA LEU A 288 2.60 2.87 -12.74
C LEU A 288 3.88 3.25 -13.49
N HIS A 289 3.79 3.34 -14.82
CA HIS A 289 4.86 3.89 -15.65
C HIS A 289 4.35 5.19 -16.28
N ASP A 290 5.20 6.22 -16.31
CA ASP A 290 4.87 7.46 -17.00
C ASP A 290 4.97 7.30 -18.53
N VAL A 291 4.61 8.35 -19.27
CA VAL A 291 4.61 8.37 -20.74
C VAL A 291 6.00 8.15 -21.37
N GLN A 292 7.07 8.33 -20.60
CA GLN A 292 8.45 8.08 -21.01
C GLN A 292 8.94 6.69 -20.59
N GLY A 293 8.07 5.89 -19.94
CA GLY A 293 8.37 4.55 -19.47
C GLY A 293 9.10 4.52 -18.14
N HIS A 294 9.18 5.61 -17.39
CA HIS A 294 9.77 5.60 -16.05
C HIS A 294 8.79 5.01 -15.03
N LEU A 295 9.28 4.09 -14.20
CA LEU A 295 8.52 3.57 -13.06
C LEU A 295 8.26 4.67 -12.04
N LEU A 296 7.00 4.90 -11.70
CA LEU A 296 6.54 5.67 -10.55
C LEU A 296 6.12 4.70 -9.45
N GLY A 297 7.01 4.52 -8.48
CA GLY A 297 6.86 3.48 -7.47
C GLY A 297 7.03 3.97 -6.05
N GLY A 298 7.25 3.03 -5.13
CA GLY A 298 7.51 3.30 -3.73
C GLY A 298 6.45 2.73 -2.79
N THR A 299 6.76 2.80 -1.51
CA THR A 299 5.98 2.23 -0.42
C THR A 299 5.11 3.25 0.29
N GLU A 300 5.50 4.53 0.34
CA GLU A 300 4.75 5.60 1.01
C GLU A 300 4.64 6.82 0.08
N VAL A 301 3.46 7.47 0.02
CA VAL A 301 3.41 8.88 -0.35
C VAL A 301 3.69 9.69 0.91
N LEU A 302 4.88 10.27 1.01
CA LEU A 302 5.31 11.00 2.20
C LEU A 302 4.79 12.43 2.23
N HIS A 303 4.81 13.12 1.09
CA HIS A 303 4.42 14.51 1.03
C HIS A 303 3.66 14.76 -0.26
N LEU A 304 2.57 15.50 -0.18
CA LEU A 304 1.87 16.11 -1.31
C LEU A 304 2.06 17.63 -1.19
N VAL A 305 2.67 18.25 -2.19
CA VAL A 305 3.07 19.66 -2.15
C VAL A 305 2.57 20.39 -3.39
N PRO A 306 1.58 21.27 -3.25
CA PRO A 306 1.20 22.20 -4.31
C PRO A 306 2.32 23.22 -4.52
N HIS A 307 2.76 23.39 -5.77
CA HIS A 307 3.81 24.33 -6.11
C HIS A 307 3.57 24.91 -7.52
N ARG A 308 3.34 26.23 -7.58
CA ARG A 308 3.14 27.01 -8.81
C ARG A 308 2.17 26.37 -9.82
N GLY A 309 0.98 25.99 -9.34
CA GLY A 309 -0.08 25.42 -10.18
C GLY A 309 0.06 23.93 -10.49
N ARG A 310 1.08 23.26 -9.94
CA ARG A 310 1.32 21.81 -10.07
C ARG A 310 1.25 21.13 -8.71
N LEU A 311 0.99 19.83 -8.69
CA LEU A 311 1.03 19.03 -7.47
C LEU A 311 2.21 18.06 -7.54
N PHE A 312 3.11 18.14 -6.57
CA PHE A 312 4.25 17.23 -6.44
C PHE A 312 3.99 16.19 -5.35
N ALA A 313 4.46 14.97 -5.56
CA ALA A 313 4.39 13.89 -4.58
C ALA A 313 5.80 13.36 -4.29
N SER A 314 6.14 13.23 -3.00
CA SER A 314 7.31 12.48 -2.57
C SER A 314 6.96 11.02 -2.36
N LEU A 315 7.63 10.14 -3.11
CA LEU A 315 7.47 8.70 -3.05
C LEU A 315 8.69 8.08 -2.35
N SER A 316 8.45 7.45 -1.21
CA SER A 316 9.46 6.74 -0.41
C SER A 316 9.63 5.30 -0.88
N TYR A 317 10.81 4.73 -0.71
CA TYR A 317 11.09 3.30 -0.87
C TYR A 317 11.53 2.66 0.46
N LYS A 318 11.12 3.24 1.60
CA LYS A 318 11.42 2.69 2.91
C LYS A 318 10.82 1.28 3.03
N LEU A 319 11.66 0.32 3.41
CA LEU A 319 11.30 -1.09 3.55
C LEU A 319 10.70 -1.69 2.25
N ASN A 320 11.01 -1.10 1.09
CA ASN A 320 10.59 -1.64 -0.19
C ASN A 320 11.24 -3.00 -0.42
N ASP A 321 10.42 -3.98 -0.79
CA ASP A 321 10.87 -5.31 -1.13
C ASP A 321 11.28 -5.36 -2.60
N TYR A 322 12.56 -5.03 -2.83
CA TYR A 322 13.16 -5.00 -4.15
C TYR A 322 13.36 -6.41 -4.71
N ARG A 323 12.95 -6.61 -5.96
CA ARG A 323 13.24 -7.81 -6.75
C ARG A 323 14.56 -7.62 -7.52
N PRO A 324 15.23 -8.71 -7.92
CA PRO A 324 16.47 -8.63 -8.71
C PRO A 324 16.33 -7.82 -10.00
N ASP A 325 15.17 -7.89 -10.65
CA ASP A 325 14.89 -7.21 -11.92
C ASP A 325 14.34 -5.78 -11.73
N ASP A 326 14.22 -5.32 -10.48
CA ASP A 326 13.75 -3.96 -10.23
C ASP A 326 14.78 -2.95 -10.72
N PRO A 327 14.31 -1.82 -11.29
CA PRO A 327 15.20 -0.71 -11.57
C PRO A 327 15.86 -0.23 -10.28
N ASP A 328 17.09 0.27 -10.40
CA ASP A 328 17.88 0.79 -9.27
C ASP A 328 17.33 2.15 -8.80
N THR A 329 16.13 2.14 -8.22
CA THR A 329 15.38 3.34 -7.83
C THR A 329 15.33 3.49 -6.32
N GLY A 330 15.77 4.63 -5.81
CA GLY A 330 15.45 5.11 -4.47
C GLY A 330 14.15 5.91 -4.47
N ALA A 331 14.05 6.86 -3.54
CA ALA A 331 12.96 7.83 -3.47
C ALA A 331 12.76 8.54 -4.81
N GLN A 332 11.55 9.03 -5.03
CA GLN A 332 11.19 9.72 -6.26
C GLN A 332 10.35 10.95 -5.92
N ILE A 333 10.49 12.00 -6.72
CA ILE A 333 9.53 13.11 -6.77
C ILE A 333 8.72 12.93 -8.05
N ALA A 334 7.42 12.72 -7.91
CA ALA A 334 6.47 12.70 -9.01
C ALA A 334 5.74 14.03 -9.10
N VAL A 335 5.19 14.37 -10.27
CA VAL A 335 4.42 15.59 -10.48
C VAL A 335 3.18 15.33 -11.32
N LEU A 336 2.12 16.05 -10.99
CA LEU A 336 0.85 16.10 -11.68
C LEU A 336 0.60 17.56 -12.11
N ASP A 337 0.29 17.76 -13.40
CA ASP A 337 0.11 19.10 -13.97
C ASP A 337 -1.37 19.52 -14.11
N ARG A 338 -2.32 18.58 -13.96
CA ARG A 338 -3.78 18.82 -14.00
C ARG A 338 -4.57 17.70 -13.33
N VAL A 339 -5.84 17.96 -12.96
CA VAL A 339 -6.73 17.05 -12.20
C VAL A 339 -6.82 15.63 -12.78
N ASP A 340 -6.92 15.51 -14.10
CA ASP A 340 -7.06 14.25 -14.84
C ASP A 340 -5.83 13.95 -15.71
N GLY A 341 -4.67 14.48 -15.32
CA GLY A 341 -3.40 14.21 -15.98
C GLY A 341 -2.77 12.92 -15.49
N ASP A 342 -1.79 12.45 -16.25
CA ASP A 342 -0.92 11.37 -15.79
C ASP A 342 0.18 11.94 -14.90
N TRP A 343 0.54 11.20 -13.85
CA TRP A 343 1.73 11.50 -13.07
C TRP A 343 2.98 11.23 -13.91
N ARG A 344 4.00 12.07 -13.73
CA ARG A 344 5.30 11.91 -14.38
C ARG A 344 6.43 12.01 -13.38
N LEU A 345 7.57 11.38 -13.69
CA LEU A 345 8.75 11.47 -12.84
C LEU A 345 9.37 12.88 -12.97
N ALA A 346 9.46 13.61 -11.86
CA ALA A 346 10.15 14.91 -11.80
C ALA A 346 11.61 14.75 -11.35
N HIS A 347 11.87 13.81 -10.44
CA HIS A 347 13.22 13.48 -9.98
C HIS A 347 13.30 12.05 -9.44
N GLY A 348 14.36 11.32 -9.77
CA GLY A 348 14.64 10.01 -9.21
C GLY A 348 15.97 10.03 -8.46
N TYR A 349 16.00 9.39 -7.29
CA TYR A 349 17.21 9.25 -6.49
C TYR A 349 17.76 7.81 -6.57
N GLU A 350 19.04 7.64 -6.25
CA GLU A 350 19.68 6.33 -6.06
C GLU A 350 19.11 5.59 -4.83
N ARG A 351 19.25 4.26 -4.76
CA ARG A 351 18.69 3.44 -3.65
C ARG A 351 19.21 3.78 -2.26
N VAL A 352 20.39 4.38 -2.14
CA VAL A 352 20.92 4.92 -0.87
C VAL A 352 20.02 6.03 -0.30
N HIS A 353 19.13 6.58 -1.12
CA HIS A 353 18.17 7.61 -0.77
C HIS A 353 16.74 7.05 -0.72
N TRP A 354 16.36 6.33 0.33
CA TRP A 354 15.04 5.65 0.39
C TRP A 354 13.86 6.54 0.81
N ARG A 355 14.06 7.78 1.26
CA ARG A 355 13.00 8.77 1.57
C ARG A 355 13.41 10.13 1.03
N ALA A 356 12.44 10.99 0.73
CA ALA A 356 12.69 12.40 0.47
C ALA A 356 11.65 13.27 1.19
N THR A 357 12.09 14.23 2.00
CA THR A 357 11.20 15.30 2.49
C THR A 357 11.00 16.30 1.36
N LEU A 358 9.80 16.85 1.20
CA LEU A 358 9.46 17.79 0.13
C LEU A 358 8.65 18.95 0.71
N GLU A 359 9.01 20.19 0.36
CA GLU A 359 8.31 21.40 0.84
C GLU A 359 8.39 22.52 -0.20
N SER A 360 7.34 23.34 -0.30
CA SER A 360 7.35 24.56 -1.12
C SER A 360 7.51 25.77 -0.22
N VAL A 361 8.74 26.30 -0.13
CA VAL A 361 9.05 27.48 0.67
C VAL A 361 8.86 28.76 -0.13
N THR A 362 8.49 29.86 0.52
CA THR A 362 8.35 31.16 -0.12
C THR A 362 9.21 32.19 0.59
N PHE A 363 9.96 32.96 -0.20
CA PHE A 363 10.73 34.10 0.27
C PHE A 363 10.12 35.41 -0.20
N THR A 364 10.16 36.42 0.66
CA THR A 364 9.75 37.80 0.38
C THR A 364 10.92 38.79 0.42
N GLU A 365 12.06 38.35 0.95
CA GLU A 365 13.28 39.13 1.10
C GLU A 365 14.51 38.33 0.62
N ASP A 366 15.56 39.01 0.20
CA ASP A 366 16.84 38.38 -0.13
C ASP A 366 17.74 38.20 1.11
N GLY A 367 18.90 37.55 0.93
CA GLY A 367 19.86 37.31 1.99
C GLY A 367 20.50 38.56 2.60
N GLN A 368 20.27 39.75 2.05
CA GLN A 368 20.65 41.03 2.63
C GLN A 368 19.47 41.74 3.32
N GLY A 369 18.29 41.10 3.39
CA GLY A 369 17.07 41.67 3.97
C GLY A 369 16.37 42.68 3.06
N ARG A 370 16.73 42.74 1.77
CA ARG A 370 16.05 43.61 0.81
C ARG A 370 14.79 42.91 0.32
N ARG A 371 13.68 43.64 0.29
CA ARG A 371 12.40 43.15 -0.22
C ARG A 371 12.50 42.81 -1.70
N LEU A 372 11.99 41.64 -2.08
CA LEU A 372 11.89 41.20 -3.46
C LEU A 372 10.72 41.89 -4.16
N ASP A 373 10.83 42.13 -5.47
CA ASP A 373 9.76 42.74 -6.28
C ASP A 373 8.46 41.91 -6.24
N ALA A 374 8.61 40.59 -6.15
CA ALA A 374 7.53 39.64 -5.90
C ALA A 374 8.05 38.49 -5.03
N PRO A 375 7.18 37.85 -4.23
CA PRO A 375 7.55 36.65 -3.50
C PRO A 375 8.07 35.55 -4.42
N VAL A 376 9.13 34.88 -4.02
CA VAL A 376 9.76 33.78 -4.77
C VAL A 376 9.47 32.46 -4.06
N ALA A 377 8.75 31.57 -4.72
CA ALA A 377 8.54 30.20 -4.24
C ALA A 377 9.67 29.29 -4.76
N LEU A 378 10.19 28.42 -3.90
CA LEU A 378 11.16 27.38 -4.24
C LEU A 378 10.66 26.03 -3.72
N LEU A 379 10.66 25.01 -4.57
CA LEU A 379 10.39 23.64 -4.17
C LEU A 379 11.70 22.98 -3.74
N LEU A 380 11.73 22.52 -2.49
CA LEU A 380 12.89 21.88 -1.87
C LEU A 380 12.61 20.41 -1.62
N ALA A 381 13.55 19.54 -1.99
CA ALA A 381 13.55 18.13 -1.63
C ALA A 381 14.80 17.81 -0.83
N ALA A 382 14.70 16.92 0.16
CA ALA A 382 15.88 16.43 0.87
C ALA A 382 15.83 14.91 1.01
N PRO A 383 16.67 14.17 0.28
CA PRO A 383 16.74 12.73 0.41
C PRO A 383 17.39 12.30 1.73
N SER A 384 16.98 11.15 2.26
CA SER A 384 17.78 10.40 3.22
C SER A 384 19.06 9.89 2.57
N ASP A 385 20.08 9.49 3.34
CA ASP A 385 21.29 8.88 2.78
C ASP A 385 21.88 7.82 3.74
N SER A 386 22.06 6.58 3.30
CA SER A 386 22.65 5.50 4.14
C SER A 386 24.09 5.74 4.56
N ARG A 387 24.82 6.61 3.87
CA ARG A 387 26.22 6.95 4.12
C ARG A 387 26.37 8.08 5.13
N GLY A 388 25.26 8.70 5.55
CA GLY A 388 25.27 9.72 6.61
C GLY A 388 25.36 11.16 6.13
N HIS A 389 25.30 11.39 4.82
CA HIS A 389 25.23 12.73 4.25
C HIS A 389 23.82 13.33 4.38
N VAL A 390 23.74 14.65 4.50
CA VAL A 390 22.48 15.39 4.40
C VAL A 390 22.55 16.39 3.27
N TYR A 391 21.57 16.30 2.38
CA TYR A 391 21.46 17.09 1.16
C TYR A 391 20.14 17.86 1.13
N VAL A 392 20.14 18.98 0.42
CA VAL A 392 18.93 19.69 0.00
C VAL A 392 19.03 19.98 -1.48
N ASP A 393 18.02 19.55 -2.22
CA ASP A 393 17.90 19.74 -3.66
C ASP A 393 16.82 20.80 -3.92
N SER A 394 17.19 21.88 -4.61
CA SER A 394 16.27 22.94 -5.03
C SER A 394 15.82 22.73 -6.47
N TYR A 395 14.53 22.80 -6.73
CA TYR A 395 13.96 22.74 -8.07
C TYR A 395 13.90 24.12 -8.73
N ASP A 396 14.36 24.20 -9.97
CA ASP A 396 14.26 25.38 -10.82
C ASP A 396 13.06 25.23 -11.77
N ASP A 397 12.02 26.05 -11.56
CA ASP A 397 10.78 25.96 -12.33
C ASP A 397 10.94 26.21 -13.83
N ASP A 398 11.90 27.04 -14.21
CA ASP A 398 12.09 27.52 -15.59
C ASP A 398 12.79 26.45 -16.43
N SER A 399 13.78 25.78 -15.86
CA SER A 399 14.58 24.75 -16.51
C SER A 399 14.12 23.32 -16.22
N GLY A 400 13.32 23.12 -15.17
CA GLY A 400 12.94 21.80 -14.66
C GLY A 400 14.08 21.01 -14.02
N ARG A 401 15.20 21.67 -13.68
CA ARG A 401 16.40 21.02 -13.12
C ARG A 401 16.43 21.09 -11.60
N TRP A 402 17.04 20.08 -11.00
CA TRP A 402 17.31 20.02 -9.56
C TRP A 402 18.77 20.35 -9.28
N THR A 403 19.02 21.18 -8.27
CA THR A 403 20.37 21.56 -7.84
C THR A 403 20.60 21.12 -6.40
N ARG A 404 21.63 20.29 -6.18
CA ARG A 404 21.95 19.71 -4.88
C ARG A 404 22.94 20.57 -4.08
N ALA A 405 22.61 20.83 -2.82
CA ALA A 405 23.49 21.38 -1.80
C ALA A 405 23.81 20.30 -0.74
N HIS A 406 25.07 20.21 -0.33
CA HIS A 406 25.51 19.33 0.76
C HIS A 406 25.63 20.15 2.05
N LEU A 407 24.86 19.78 3.07
CA LEU A 407 24.85 20.53 4.33
C LEU A 407 25.85 19.97 5.34
N GLY A 408 26.09 18.66 5.31
CA GLY A 408 26.97 18.03 6.29
C GLY A 408 26.93 16.50 6.24
N SER A 409 27.74 15.88 7.08
CA SER A 409 27.81 14.42 7.22
C SER A 409 27.97 14.02 8.67
N GLY A 410 27.45 12.85 9.04
CA GLY A 410 27.70 12.28 10.37
C GLY A 410 27.55 10.75 10.39
N SER A 411 27.61 10.17 11.57
CA SER A 411 27.54 8.71 11.75
C SER A 411 26.11 8.17 11.58
N GLY A 412 25.96 7.07 10.85
CA GLY A 412 24.67 6.43 10.60
C GLY A 412 23.95 7.01 9.39
N ALA A 413 22.65 6.76 9.26
CA ALA A 413 21.86 7.28 8.14
C ALA A 413 21.54 8.77 8.30
N GLY A 414 21.82 9.55 7.27
CA GLY A 414 21.44 10.95 7.15
C GLY A 414 19.97 11.09 6.75
N SER A 415 19.28 12.10 7.28
CA SER A 415 17.93 12.47 6.82
C SER A 415 17.58 13.88 7.21
N THR A 416 16.87 14.57 6.33
CA THR A 416 16.06 15.75 6.66
C THR A 416 14.63 15.29 6.94
N ARG A 417 13.92 15.98 7.85
CA ARG A 417 12.54 15.64 8.21
C ARG A 417 11.55 16.75 7.99
N SER A 418 12.00 17.99 8.03
CA SER A 418 11.14 19.16 7.90
C SER A 418 11.92 20.35 7.38
N PHE A 419 11.21 21.21 6.67
CA PHE A 419 11.66 22.54 6.28
C PHE A 419 10.74 23.58 6.91
N PHE A 420 11.27 24.77 7.15
CA PHE A 420 10.44 25.89 7.60
C PHE A 420 11.09 27.22 7.23
N VAL A 421 10.29 28.22 6.84
CA VAL A 421 10.78 29.59 6.68
C VAL A 421 10.36 30.40 7.89
N HIS A 422 11.32 31.07 8.51
CA HIS A 422 11.08 31.99 9.62
C HIS A 422 11.82 33.30 9.38
N ARG A 423 11.13 34.40 9.67
CA ARG A 423 11.72 35.72 9.68
C ARG A 423 12.24 36.00 11.08
N ASP A 424 13.55 36.10 11.21
CA ASP A 424 14.20 36.42 12.46
C ASP A 424 13.73 37.82 12.93
N THR A 425 13.06 37.85 14.08
CA THR A 425 12.38 39.05 14.61
C THR A 425 13.34 40.14 15.08
N ALA A 426 14.61 39.78 15.34
CA ALA A 426 15.64 40.71 15.81
C ALA A 426 16.46 41.32 14.66
N THR A 427 16.75 40.53 13.62
CA THR A 427 17.55 40.94 12.46
C THR A 427 16.70 41.34 11.26
N GLY A 428 15.43 40.94 11.25
CA GLY A 428 14.51 41.10 10.12
C GLY A 428 14.76 40.13 8.96
N GLN A 429 15.81 39.30 9.01
CA GLN A 429 16.21 38.44 7.91
C GLN A 429 15.33 37.19 7.81
N GLU A 430 14.83 36.91 6.63
CA GLU A 430 14.08 35.69 6.32
C GLU A 430 15.04 34.52 6.02
N ARG A 431 14.82 33.40 6.70
CA ARG A 431 15.70 32.23 6.64
C ARG A 431 14.88 30.96 6.47
N VAL A 432 15.38 30.03 5.65
CA VAL A 432 14.88 28.66 5.60
C VAL A 432 15.69 27.80 6.56
N PHE A 433 15.02 26.87 7.24
CA PHE A 433 15.59 25.93 8.19
C PHE A 433 15.40 24.50 7.66
N ALA A 434 16.44 23.68 7.75
CA ALA A 434 16.40 22.26 7.44
C ALA A 434 16.64 21.45 8.73
N GLY A 435 15.64 20.68 9.14
CA GLY A 435 15.71 19.81 10.30
C GLY A 435 16.39 18.49 9.97
N THR A 436 17.71 18.40 10.19
CA THR A 436 18.55 17.27 9.78
C THR A 436 18.99 16.39 10.94
N ALA A 437 19.26 15.12 10.66
CA ALA A 437 19.94 14.20 11.55
C ALA A 437 20.97 13.39 10.76
N PRO A 438 22.13 13.05 11.35
CA PRO A 438 22.55 13.33 12.74
C PRO A 438 23.17 14.73 12.94
N THR A 439 23.11 15.60 11.93
CA THR A 439 23.90 16.83 11.85
C THR A 439 23.24 18.06 12.49
N GLY A 440 21.92 18.02 12.75
CA GLY A 440 21.23 19.08 13.48
C GLY A 440 20.40 20.04 12.62
N ILE A 441 20.29 21.32 12.98
CA ILE A 441 19.47 22.29 12.24
C ILE A 441 20.38 23.22 11.44
N PHE A 442 20.28 23.18 10.12
CA PHE A 442 20.91 24.17 9.24
C PHE A 442 19.92 25.26 8.89
N SER A 443 20.43 26.46 8.63
CA SER A 443 19.63 27.53 8.06
C SER A 443 20.36 28.17 6.88
N GLY A 444 19.60 28.82 6.02
CA GLY A 444 20.10 29.50 4.83
C GLY A 444 19.20 30.65 4.44
N VAL A 445 19.71 31.49 3.54
CA VAL A 445 18.97 32.65 3.01
C VAL A 445 18.76 32.52 1.51
N TYR A 446 17.70 33.15 1.00
CA TYR A 446 17.50 33.27 -0.43
C TYR A 446 18.61 34.11 -1.06
N ASP A 447 19.32 33.55 -2.03
CA ASP A 447 20.37 34.23 -2.78
C ASP A 447 20.29 33.79 -4.24
N PRO A 448 19.77 34.62 -5.16
CA PRO A 448 19.63 34.24 -6.56
C PRO A 448 20.98 34.04 -7.27
N GLY A 449 22.09 34.50 -6.68
CA GLY A 449 23.43 34.39 -7.24
C GLY A 449 24.09 33.03 -7.04
N VAL A 450 23.56 32.18 -6.15
CA VAL A 450 24.14 30.86 -5.86
C VAL A 450 23.34 29.72 -6.48
N PRO A 451 23.97 28.57 -6.81
CA PRO A 451 23.26 27.39 -7.26
C PRO A 451 22.15 26.97 -6.28
N GLY A 452 20.97 26.64 -6.80
CA GLY A 452 19.80 26.28 -5.99
C GLY A 452 19.13 27.46 -5.27
N ARG A 453 19.61 28.69 -5.50
CA ARG A 453 19.07 29.96 -5.00
C ARG A 453 18.97 30.09 -3.48
N ILE A 454 19.68 29.23 -2.73
CA ILE A 454 19.77 29.29 -1.27
C ILE A 454 21.24 29.21 -0.88
N ARG A 455 21.70 30.24 -0.16
CA ARG A 455 23.01 30.22 0.48
C ARG A 455 22.85 29.67 1.89
N TRP A 456 23.15 28.39 2.05
CA TRP A 456 23.19 27.71 3.34
C TRP A 456 24.41 28.16 4.15
N ASP A 457 24.26 28.22 5.47
CA ASP A 457 25.40 28.42 6.37
C ASP A 457 26.21 27.13 6.52
N ASP A 458 27.54 27.27 6.61
CA ASP A 458 28.48 26.13 6.69
C ASP A 458 28.37 25.32 7.99
N THR A 459 27.69 25.88 9.00
CA THR A 459 27.52 25.27 10.33
C THR A 459 26.06 25.23 10.73
N ALA A 460 25.64 24.11 11.32
CA ALA A 460 24.32 23.99 11.92
C ALA A 460 24.15 24.97 13.10
N GLU A 461 23.01 25.68 13.14
CA GLU A 461 22.61 26.52 14.28
C GLU A 461 22.40 25.71 15.56
N LEU A 462 21.97 24.46 15.43
CA LEU A 462 21.86 23.50 16.53
C LEU A 462 22.54 22.21 16.13
N SER A 463 23.68 21.89 16.75
CA SER A 463 24.46 20.66 16.50
C SER A 463 24.50 19.76 17.74
N GLY A 464 25.19 18.61 17.64
CA GLY A 464 25.39 17.70 18.79
C GLY A 464 24.14 16.93 19.22
N ARG A 465 23.10 16.88 18.38
CA ARG A 465 21.87 16.12 18.61
C ARG A 465 21.78 14.99 17.59
N THR A 466 21.72 13.75 18.08
CA THR A 466 21.59 12.56 17.22
C THR A 466 20.13 12.25 16.83
N ARG A 467 19.16 12.91 17.48
CA ARG A 467 17.73 12.71 17.23
C ARG A 467 17.19 13.70 16.21
N ARG A 468 16.14 13.28 15.51
CA ARG A 468 15.62 13.99 14.34
C ARG A 468 14.76 15.19 14.77
N PRO A 469 14.97 16.39 14.20
CA PRO A 469 14.01 17.49 14.28
C PRO A 469 12.77 17.14 13.46
N MET A 470 11.67 16.78 14.14
CA MET A 470 10.50 16.17 13.52
C MET A 470 9.61 17.19 12.80
N SER A 471 9.38 18.36 13.40
CA SER A 471 8.41 19.36 12.93
C SER A 471 8.81 20.73 13.46
N PHE A 472 8.64 21.76 12.63
CA PHE A 472 8.76 23.16 13.03
C PHE A 472 7.39 23.81 13.12
N ALA A 473 7.27 24.86 13.93
CA ALA A 473 6.10 25.73 13.93
C ALA A 473 6.51 27.14 14.34
N ARG A 474 5.84 28.14 13.77
CA ARG A 474 5.86 29.51 14.30
C ARG A 474 4.65 29.69 15.21
N CYS A 475 4.87 30.13 16.44
CA CYS A 475 3.82 30.39 17.42
C CYS A 475 4.17 31.66 18.21
N ASN A 476 3.28 32.65 18.24
CA ASN A 476 3.54 33.97 18.83
C ASN A 476 4.84 34.59 18.29
N ASP A 477 5.01 34.54 16.95
CA ASP A 477 6.20 35.01 16.22
C ASP A 477 7.55 34.39 16.62
N GLN A 478 7.54 33.30 17.38
CA GLN A 478 8.74 32.55 17.74
C GLN A 478 8.78 31.22 17.01
N LEU A 479 9.97 30.81 16.59
CA LEU A 479 10.19 29.52 15.93
C LEU A 479 10.41 28.41 16.97
N TYR A 480 9.68 27.32 16.81
CA TYR A 480 9.78 26.12 17.62
C TYR A 480 10.12 24.91 16.77
N VAL A 481 10.75 23.91 17.39
CA VAL A 481 11.05 22.62 16.78
C VAL A 481 10.88 21.48 17.78
N SER A 482 10.26 20.38 17.36
CA SER A 482 10.22 19.16 18.16
C SER A 482 11.42 18.26 17.88
N ILE A 483 12.16 17.89 18.92
CA ILE A 483 13.27 16.91 18.87
C ILE A 483 13.15 16.01 20.10
N LYS A 484 12.65 14.79 19.94
CA LYS A 484 12.38 13.87 21.06
C LYS A 484 13.52 13.83 22.09
N PRO A 485 13.25 13.99 23.41
CA PRO A 485 11.93 14.11 24.03
C PRO A 485 11.46 15.56 24.21
N ASP A 486 12.13 16.52 23.59
CA ASP A 486 12.04 17.93 23.93
C ASP A 486 11.40 18.76 22.81
N ILE A 487 10.93 19.96 23.17
CA ILE A 487 10.66 21.05 22.23
C ILE A 487 11.68 22.15 22.52
N TYR A 488 12.23 22.71 21.45
CA TYR A 488 13.15 23.83 21.51
C TYR A 488 12.50 25.07 20.90
N ARG A 489 12.80 26.22 21.48
CA ARG A 489 12.51 27.54 20.95
C ARG A 489 13.79 28.16 20.42
N ARG A 490 13.73 28.78 19.25
CA ARG A 490 14.82 29.63 18.74
C ARG A 490 14.73 31.00 19.40
N ILE A 491 15.86 31.47 19.91
CA ILE A 491 16.07 32.86 20.31
C ILE A 491 16.73 33.56 19.13
N ASP A 492 15.97 34.44 18.51
CA ASP A 492 16.36 35.23 17.35
C ASP A 492 17.47 36.23 17.69
N GLY A 493 18.23 36.63 16.66
CA GLY A 493 19.35 37.56 16.80
C GLY A 493 20.51 37.23 15.86
N PRO A 494 21.53 38.11 15.82
CA PRO A 494 22.73 37.91 15.00
C PRO A 494 23.57 36.70 15.43
N ALA A 495 23.37 36.21 16.66
CA ALA A 495 23.94 34.98 17.18
C ALA A 495 22.79 34.13 17.78
N PRO A 496 22.00 33.46 16.92
CA PRO A 496 20.81 32.75 17.36
C PRO A 496 21.19 31.55 18.23
N ARG A 497 20.31 31.17 19.14
CA ARG A 497 20.47 29.95 19.94
C ARG A 497 19.15 29.23 20.11
N TRP A 498 19.23 27.93 20.36
CA TRP A 498 18.05 27.12 20.64
C TRP A 498 18.02 26.77 22.12
N GLU A 499 16.91 27.08 22.77
CA GLU A 499 16.67 26.73 24.17
C GLU A 499 15.59 25.67 24.29
N LYS A 500 15.81 24.71 25.19
CA LYS A 500 14.81 23.71 25.52
C LYS A 500 13.72 24.37 26.37
N VAL A 501 12.47 24.25 25.94
CA VAL A 501 11.32 24.88 26.62
C VAL A 501 10.33 23.86 27.20
N TYR A 502 10.30 22.66 26.64
CA TYR A 502 9.40 21.60 27.08
C TYR A 502 10.06 20.23 26.94
N THR A 503 9.68 19.28 27.79
CA THR A 503 10.10 17.87 27.73
C THR A 503 8.85 17.01 27.93
N ILE A 504 8.65 16.01 27.07
CA ILE A 504 7.57 15.02 27.17
C ILE A 504 7.65 14.29 28.53
N GLY A 505 6.54 14.26 29.27
CA GLY A 505 6.43 13.54 30.53
C GLY A 505 6.63 12.02 30.36
N LEU A 506 7.51 11.43 31.20
CA LEU A 506 7.80 10.00 31.25
C LEU A 506 7.00 9.31 32.38
N PRO A 507 6.73 7.98 32.30
CA PRO A 507 7.27 7.03 31.32
C PRO A 507 6.42 6.89 30.04
N LEU A 508 7.12 6.72 28.92
CA LEU A 508 6.56 6.11 27.71
C LEU A 508 6.89 4.62 27.79
N VAL A 509 5.90 3.73 27.67
CA VAL A 509 6.12 2.27 27.73
C VAL A 509 6.70 1.77 26.41
N VAL A 510 6.30 2.37 25.29
CA VAL A 510 6.70 1.99 23.93
C VAL A 510 7.56 3.08 23.27
N PRO A 511 8.57 2.73 22.44
CA PRO A 511 9.35 3.71 21.69
C PRO A 511 8.49 4.63 20.80
N SER A 512 8.40 5.90 21.18
CA SER A 512 7.79 6.98 20.36
C SER A 512 8.83 7.71 19.49
N SER A 513 8.45 8.36 18.39
CA SER A 513 9.34 9.29 17.67
C SER A 513 9.37 10.71 18.27
N GLY A 514 8.54 11.00 19.28
CA GLY A 514 8.37 12.32 19.88
C GLY A 514 7.04 12.96 19.48
N PHE A 515 6.94 14.27 19.62
CA PHE A 515 5.81 15.01 19.09
C PHE A 515 5.90 15.17 17.57
N ARG A 516 4.76 15.02 16.90
CA ARG A 516 4.54 15.17 15.45
C ARG A 516 3.51 16.26 15.19
N GLY A 517 3.51 16.81 13.98
CA GLY A 517 2.59 17.86 13.56
C GLY A 517 2.57 19.04 14.51
N LEU A 518 3.73 19.63 14.79
CA LEU A 518 3.77 20.84 15.59
C LEU A 518 3.09 21.95 14.78
N THR A 519 1.99 22.51 15.28
CA THR A 519 1.19 23.50 14.54
C THR A 519 0.70 24.58 15.51
N SER A 520 0.63 25.84 15.09
CA SER A 520 0.03 26.89 15.93
C SER A 520 -1.49 26.91 15.77
N VAL A 521 -2.19 27.08 16.89
CA VAL A 521 -3.65 27.29 16.93
C VAL A 521 -3.96 28.45 17.87
N PRO A 522 -5.08 29.17 17.68
CA PRO A 522 -5.50 30.21 18.61
C PRO A 522 -5.65 29.65 20.04
N ASP A 523 -5.18 30.39 21.04
CA ASP A 523 -5.43 30.09 22.44
C ASP A 523 -6.94 30.22 22.73
N PRO A 524 -7.63 29.19 23.24
CA PRO A 524 -9.03 29.30 23.66
C PRO A 524 -9.28 30.38 24.73
N ALA A 525 -8.26 30.76 25.51
CA ALA A 525 -8.36 31.86 26.47
C ALA A 525 -8.08 33.24 25.83
N GLY A 526 -7.78 33.31 24.52
CA GLY A 526 -7.58 34.54 23.77
C GLY A 526 -6.23 35.22 24.00
N ARG A 527 -5.22 34.53 24.53
CA ARG A 527 -3.90 35.12 24.87
C ARG A 527 -2.85 34.96 23.77
N GLY A 528 -3.29 34.88 22.51
CA GLY A 528 -2.42 34.67 21.35
C GLY A 528 -2.59 33.25 20.78
N GLU A 529 -1.47 32.59 20.50
CA GLU A 529 -1.41 31.24 19.95
C GLU A 529 -0.82 30.24 20.97
N VAL A 530 -1.17 28.97 20.79
CA VAL A 530 -0.58 27.83 21.50
C VAL A 530 -0.11 26.78 20.51
N LEU A 531 0.83 25.93 20.93
CA LEU A 531 1.32 24.83 20.12
C LEU A 531 0.38 23.63 20.25
N LEU A 532 -0.10 23.10 19.14
CA LEU A 532 -0.78 21.81 19.03
C LEU A 532 0.22 20.75 18.57
N ALA A 533 0.18 19.56 19.17
CA ALA A 533 1.04 18.45 18.76
C ALA A 533 0.42 17.09 19.07
N ALA A 534 0.79 16.07 18.29
CA ALA A 534 0.42 14.68 18.51
C ALA A 534 1.61 13.88 19.06
N LEU A 535 1.41 13.13 20.13
CA LEU A 535 2.35 12.15 20.64
C LEU A 535 1.96 10.77 20.12
N GLU A 536 2.89 10.09 19.44
CA GLU A 536 2.76 8.68 19.01
C GLU A 536 3.08 7.73 20.18
N GLY A 537 2.40 6.58 20.26
CA GLY A 537 2.69 5.55 21.26
C GLY A 537 1.48 4.75 21.74
N ASP A 538 1.70 3.98 22.80
CA ASP A 538 0.65 3.34 23.62
C ASP A 538 -0.22 4.35 24.39
N ARG A 539 0.30 5.58 24.54
CA ARG A 539 -0.40 6.74 25.10
C ARG A 539 -0.62 7.81 24.04
N CYS A 540 -1.01 7.39 22.83
CA CYS A 540 -1.20 8.29 21.73
C CYS A 540 -2.20 9.39 22.10
N ARG A 541 -1.81 10.66 21.94
CA ARG A 541 -2.61 11.80 22.41
C ARG A 541 -2.32 13.07 21.62
N VAL A 542 -3.33 13.94 21.53
CA VAL A 542 -3.17 15.32 21.04
C VAL A 542 -3.16 16.25 22.24
N VAL A 543 -2.17 17.13 22.30
CA VAL A 543 -1.98 18.07 23.41
C VAL A 543 -1.79 19.49 22.89
N ARG A 544 -2.22 20.44 23.72
CA ARG A 544 -1.82 21.86 23.61
C ARG A 544 -0.71 22.14 24.59
N ILE A 545 0.33 22.84 24.14
CA ILE A 545 1.44 23.31 24.96
C ILE A 545 1.42 24.83 24.87
N ASP A 546 1.11 25.50 25.99
CA ASP A 546 0.86 26.95 26.01
C ASP A 546 2.13 27.74 26.37
N PRO A 547 2.80 28.42 25.42
CA PRO A 547 3.98 29.23 25.72
C PRO A 547 3.68 30.42 26.64
N ASN A 548 2.40 30.84 26.74
CA ASN A 548 1.96 31.96 27.57
C ASN A 548 1.66 31.55 29.01
N ASP A 549 1.62 30.24 29.31
CA ASP A 549 1.40 29.68 30.65
C ASP A 549 2.53 28.70 31.01
N GLY A 550 3.78 29.13 30.82
CA GLY A 550 4.96 28.36 31.21
C GLY A 550 5.09 26.99 30.52
N TYR A 551 4.60 26.88 29.27
CA TYR A 551 4.55 25.64 28.49
C TYR A 551 3.70 24.56 29.14
N ARG A 552 2.63 24.95 29.84
CA ARG A 552 1.66 24.01 30.41
C ARG A 552 1.07 23.12 29.33
N GLU A 553 1.21 21.81 29.51
CA GLU A 553 0.54 20.80 28.68
C GLU A 553 -0.92 20.67 29.10
N THR A 554 -1.82 20.74 28.13
CA THR A 554 -3.24 20.43 28.28
C THR A 554 -3.57 19.30 27.33
N LEU A 555 -4.04 18.17 27.87
CA LEU A 555 -4.57 17.07 27.06
C LEU A 555 -5.83 17.56 26.34
N GLU A 556 -5.82 17.47 25.01
CA GLU A 556 -6.98 17.82 24.19
C GLU A 556 -7.73 16.56 23.75
N LEU A 557 -7.01 15.51 23.34
CA LEU A 557 -7.58 14.23 22.97
C LEU A 557 -6.68 13.08 23.43
N ASP A 558 -7.23 12.13 24.20
CA ASP A 558 -6.65 10.79 24.30
C ASP A 558 -7.11 9.97 23.08
N VAL A 559 -6.17 9.70 22.17
CA VAL A 559 -6.49 9.08 20.87
C VAL A 559 -6.87 7.62 21.06
N ILE A 560 -6.25 6.92 22.01
CA ILE A 560 -6.55 5.49 22.25
C ILE A 560 -7.96 5.33 22.82
N ASP A 561 -8.32 6.11 23.83
CA ASP A 561 -9.67 6.11 24.43
C ASP A 561 -10.73 6.60 23.43
N PHE A 562 -10.37 7.55 22.58
CA PHE A 562 -11.23 8.01 21.50
C PHE A 562 -11.51 6.88 20.51
N LEU A 563 -10.48 6.17 20.05
CA LEU A 563 -10.64 5.06 19.10
C LEU A 563 -11.39 3.88 19.71
N GLU A 564 -11.15 3.54 20.98
CA GLU A 564 -11.92 2.50 21.68
C GLU A 564 -13.42 2.79 21.64
N ARG A 565 -13.83 4.02 21.94
CA ARG A 565 -15.24 4.43 21.91
C ARG A 565 -15.87 4.34 20.51
N HIS A 566 -15.12 4.67 19.46
CA HIS A 566 -15.65 4.72 18.09
C HIS A 566 -15.54 3.39 17.36
N TRP A 567 -14.56 2.55 17.69
CA TRP A 567 -14.33 1.26 17.05
C TRP A 567 -14.81 0.07 17.89
N GLY A 568 -15.20 0.29 19.14
CA GLY A 568 -15.66 -0.76 20.06
C GLY A 568 -14.54 -1.70 20.53
N THR A 569 -13.28 -1.44 20.17
CA THR A 569 -12.12 -2.22 20.60
C THR A 569 -10.92 -1.31 20.76
N ARG A 570 -10.26 -1.40 21.91
CA ARG A 570 -9.11 -0.57 22.29
C ARG A 570 -7.85 -0.93 21.50
N PRO A 571 -7.28 -0.02 20.70
CA PRO A 571 -5.96 -0.22 20.11
C PRO A 571 -4.87 -0.19 21.19
N THR A 572 -3.76 -0.85 20.94
CA THR A 572 -2.62 -0.90 21.88
C THR A 572 -1.56 0.14 21.58
N TYR A 573 -1.54 0.66 20.35
CA TYR A 573 -0.61 1.68 19.88
C TYR A 573 -1.25 2.47 18.73
N ALA A 574 -0.97 3.77 18.66
CA ALA A 574 -1.39 4.61 17.55
C ALA A 574 -0.35 5.69 17.19
N VAL A 575 -0.46 6.16 15.94
CA VAL A 575 0.30 7.27 15.36
C VAL A 575 -0.72 8.31 14.90
N ALA A 576 -0.54 9.55 15.34
CA ALA A 576 -1.33 10.68 14.88
C ALA A 576 -0.43 11.76 14.25
N ALA A 577 -1.04 12.61 13.41
CA ALA A 577 -0.48 13.64 12.54
C ALA A 577 0.35 13.11 11.37
N TYR A 578 1.22 12.12 11.60
CA TYR A 578 2.28 11.68 10.67
C TYR A 578 3.24 12.80 10.27
N ASP A 579 2.74 13.77 9.50
CA ASP A 579 3.39 15.00 9.06
C ASP A 579 2.83 16.18 9.88
N ASP A 580 1.67 16.74 9.50
CA ASP A 580 1.11 18.00 10.04
C ASP A 580 -0.39 17.94 10.37
N PHE A 581 -0.85 18.91 11.19
CA PHE A 581 -2.27 19.25 11.27
C PHE A 581 -2.64 20.18 10.12
N THR A 582 -3.20 19.63 9.04
CA THR A 582 -3.45 20.35 7.80
C THR A 582 -4.74 21.18 7.88
N PRO A 583 -4.69 22.52 7.74
CA PRO A 583 -5.89 23.35 7.80
C PRO A 583 -6.73 23.21 6.53
N VAL A 584 -8.03 23.00 6.71
CA VAL A 584 -9.04 22.90 5.66
C VAL A 584 -10.12 23.97 5.91
N PRO A 585 -10.42 24.85 4.93
CA PRO A 585 -11.48 25.84 5.07
C PRO A 585 -12.82 25.18 5.38
N ASP A 586 -13.60 25.76 6.29
CA ASP A 586 -14.96 25.29 6.53
C ASP A 586 -15.85 25.72 5.34
N PRO A 587 -16.57 24.78 4.67
CA PRO A 587 -17.47 25.09 3.55
C PRO A 587 -18.55 26.13 3.89
N ARG A 588 -18.84 26.34 5.18
CA ARG A 588 -19.85 27.29 5.67
C ARG A 588 -19.28 28.66 6.05
N GLY A 589 -18.00 28.92 5.78
CA GLY A 589 -17.35 30.22 6.01
C GLY A 589 -16.87 30.47 7.45
N GLY A 590 -16.60 29.40 8.20
CA GLY A 590 -16.05 29.45 9.57
C GLY A 590 -14.52 29.34 9.63
N ALA A 591 -13.98 29.33 10.85
CA ALA A 591 -12.56 29.04 11.09
C ALA A 591 -12.18 27.64 10.54
N PRO A 592 -10.94 27.46 10.07
CA PRO A 592 -10.54 26.21 9.43
C PRO A 592 -10.54 25.05 10.42
N ARG A 593 -10.92 23.87 9.93
CA ARG A 593 -10.76 22.59 10.64
C ARG A 593 -9.38 22.02 10.35
N LEU A 594 -8.87 21.17 11.23
CA LEU A 594 -7.56 20.55 11.02
C LEU A 594 -7.71 19.05 10.73
N LEU A 595 -7.11 18.59 9.64
CA LEU A 595 -6.95 17.17 9.34
C LEU A 595 -5.66 16.65 9.97
N CYS A 596 -5.72 15.45 10.55
CA CYS A 596 -4.59 14.83 11.23
C CYS A 596 -4.56 13.34 10.88
N GLY A 597 -3.54 12.91 10.14
CA GLY A 597 -3.40 11.51 9.72
C GLY A 597 -3.39 10.54 10.91
N LEU A 598 -3.97 9.35 10.76
CA LEU A 598 -4.15 8.40 11.85
C LEU A 598 -3.83 6.95 11.44
N GLY A 599 -3.01 6.28 12.24
CA GLY A 599 -2.76 4.84 12.17
C GLY A 599 -2.88 4.22 13.56
N ALA A 600 -3.33 2.97 13.62
CA ALA A 600 -3.48 2.24 14.88
C ALA A 600 -3.27 0.74 14.71
N THR A 601 -2.86 0.06 15.77
CA THR A 601 -2.65 -1.38 15.81
C THR A 601 -3.18 -2.00 17.11
N TYR A 602 -3.49 -3.29 17.03
CA TYR A 602 -3.86 -4.16 18.15
C TYR A 602 -2.72 -5.09 18.58
N SER A 603 -1.49 -4.80 18.14
CA SER A 603 -0.33 -5.64 18.44
C SER A 603 -0.09 -5.75 19.94
N THR A 604 0.29 -6.93 20.39
CA THR A 604 0.72 -7.18 21.76
C THR A 604 2.25 -7.00 21.92
N GLN A 605 2.97 -6.72 20.84
CA GLN A 605 4.43 -6.52 20.82
C GLN A 605 4.78 -5.04 21.07
N LEU A 606 4.76 -4.63 22.33
CA LEU A 606 4.89 -3.23 22.75
C LEU A 606 6.33 -2.82 23.15
N ASP A 607 7.34 -3.63 22.89
CA ASP A 607 8.75 -3.30 23.17
C ASP A 607 9.41 -2.44 22.07
N THR A 608 8.83 -2.45 20.86
CA THR A 608 9.30 -1.70 19.67
C THR A 608 8.13 -1.06 18.91
N HIS A 609 8.41 -0.40 17.78
CA HIS A 609 7.32 0.03 16.87
C HIS A 609 6.70 -1.22 16.24
N PRO A 610 5.41 -1.54 16.49
CA PRO A 610 4.85 -2.84 16.15
C PRO A 610 4.80 -3.09 14.64
N ALA A 611 5.05 -4.34 14.22
CA ALA A 611 5.06 -4.74 12.81
C ALA A 611 3.77 -5.40 12.31
N ASP A 612 2.84 -5.70 13.22
CA ASP A 612 1.66 -6.53 12.98
C ASP A 612 0.38 -5.89 13.50
N ALA A 613 -0.76 -6.50 13.15
CA ALA A 613 -2.11 -6.13 13.61
C ALA A 613 -2.53 -4.66 13.38
N TRP A 614 -1.89 -3.98 12.43
CA TRP A 614 -2.29 -2.65 11.99
C TRP A 614 -3.66 -2.66 11.31
N VAL A 615 -4.44 -1.61 11.58
CA VAL A 615 -5.70 -1.35 10.89
C VAL A 615 -5.41 -1.10 9.41
N GLY A 616 -6.03 -1.88 8.53
CA GLY A 616 -5.81 -1.82 7.08
C GLY A 616 -6.39 -0.57 6.42
N ASP A 617 -7.40 0.06 7.02
CA ASP A 617 -8.00 1.30 6.51
C ASP A 617 -7.06 2.52 6.64
N ALA A 618 -7.31 3.56 5.83
CA ALA A 618 -6.67 4.85 5.95
C ALA A 618 -7.57 5.85 6.70
N TRP A 619 -7.41 5.90 8.01
CA TRP A 619 -8.13 6.81 8.90
C TRP A 619 -7.39 8.14 9.08
N TYR A 620 -8.15 9.16 9.46
CA TYR A 620 -7.63 10.45 9.94
C TYR A 620 -8.62 11.09 10.90
N LEU A 621 -8.13 11.99 11.74
CA LEU A 621 -8.92 12.82 12.64
C LEU A 621 -9.28 14.13 11.95
N VAL A 622 -10.49 14.61 12.21
CA VAL A 622 -10.93 15.98 11.88
C VAL A 622 -11.16 16.72 13.18
N ARG A 623 -10.37 17.76 13.42
CA ARG A 623 -10.46 18.61 14.60
C ARG A 623 -11.28 19.86 14.28
N ASP A 624 -12.31 20.14 15.07
CA ASP A 624 -13.05 21.39 14.97
C ASP A 624 -12.20 22.59 15.46
N PRO A 625 -12.49 23.82 15.02
CA PRO A 625 -11.57 24.95 15.22
C PRO A 625 -11.29 25.27 16.69
N ASP A 626 -12.30 25.12 17.55
CA ASP A 626 -12.22 25.37 18.99
C ASP A 626 -11.50 24.26 19.78
N GLY A 627 -11.21 23.12 19.14
CA GLY A 627 -10.62 21.94 19.78
C GLY A 627 -11.56 21.19 20.72
N ALA A 628 -12.84 21.53 20.74
CA ALA A 628 -13.83 20.89 21.61
C ALA A 628 -14.28 19.52 21.09
N ARG A 629 -14.19 19.30 19.76
CA ARG A 629 -14.65 18.08 19.11
C ARG A 629 -13.64 17.57 18.08
N TYR A 630 -13.50 16.25 18.08
CA TYR A 630 -12.83 15.47 17.06
C TYR A 630 -13.83 14.49 16.45
N THR A 631 -13.75 14.29 15.14
CA THR A 631 -14.47 13.24 14.41
C THR A 631 -13.48 12.41 13.59
N LEU A 632 -13.94 11.24 13.13
CA LEU A 632 -13.17 10.37 12.26
C LEU A 632 -13.53 10.62 10.81
N GLY A 633 -12.52 10.75 9.96
CA GLY A 633 -12.63 10.60 8.52
C GLY A 633 -11.90 9.35 8.06
N ARG A 634 -12.29 8.81 6.91
CA ARG A 634 -11.67 7.63 6.30
C ARG A 634 -11.58 7.82 4.80
N VAL A 635 -10.42 7.49 4.24
CA VAL A 635 -10.25 7.41 2.79
C VAL A 635 -10.93 6.15 2.30
N ASP A 636 -12.01 6.32 1.56
CA ASP A 636 -12.74 5.22 0.93
C ASP A 636 -12.10 4.92 -0.44
N ASP A 637 -11.70 3.68 -0.66
CA ASP A 637 -11.21 3.25 -1.97
C ASP A 637 -12.40 2.75 -2.82
N PRO A 638 -12.87 3.51 -3.83
CA PRO A 638 -14.02 3.13 -4.64
C PRO A 638 -13.78 1.87 -5.49
N ASP A 639 -12.52 1.49 -5.71
CA ASP A 639 -12.12 0.37 -6.55
C ASP A 639 -11.85 -0.91 -5.73
N ALA A 640 -11.90 -0.83 -4.40
CA ALA A 640 -11.58 -1.96 -3.53
C ALA A 640 -12.79 -2.89 -3.33
N PRO A 641 -12.64 -4.21 -3.53
CA PRO A 641 -13.72 -5.19 -3.34
C PRO A 641 -14.03 -5.51 -1.86
N ALA A 642 -13.27 -4.95 -0.90
CA ALA A 642 -13.38 -5.12 0.55
C ALA A 642 -12.66 -3.93 1.25
N VAL A 643 -12.38 -4.03 2.56
CA VAL A 643 -11.49 -3.07 3.26
C VAL A 643 -10.16 -2.98 2.51
N ALA A 644 -9.89 -1.82 1.92
CA ALA A 644 -8.66 -1.55 1.21
C ALA A 644 -7.49 -1.51 2.21
N ASP A 645 -6.39 -2.22 1.91
CA ASP A 645 -5.16 -2.21 2.70
C ASP A 645 -4.36 -0.94 2.41
N LEU A 646 -4.97 0.22 2.69
CA LEU A 646 -4.40 1.54 2.47
C LEU A 646 -3.42 1.91 3.59
N VAL A 647 -3.65 1.44 4.82
CA VAL A 647 -2.79 1.61 6.00
C VAL A 647 -2.37 3.07 6.21
N ALA A 648 -3.26 3.82 6.88
CA ALA A 648 -3.07 5.22 7.30
C ALA A 648 -3.02 6.28 6.18
N ALA A 649 -3.74 7.38 6.40
CA ALA A 649 -3.56 8.62 5.64
C ALA A 649 -2.44 9.44 6.27
N ARG A 650 -1.48 9.92 5.46
CA ARG A 650 -0.26 10.57 5.96
C ARG A 650 -0.17 12.04 5.58
N SER A 651 -0.44 12.33 4.31
CA SER A 651 -0.23 13.66 3.73
C SER A 651 -1.50 14.17 3.08
N PHE A 652 -1.77 15.46 3.24
CA PHE A 652 -2.95 16.14 2.71
C PHE A 652 -2.52 17.42 2.01
N ALA A 653 -3.12 17.72 0.86
CA ALA A 653 -2.81 18.92 0.10
C ALA A 653 -4.05 19.49 -0.59
N ALA A 654 -4.22 20.80 -0.54
CA ALA A 654 -5.22 21.48 -1.37
C ALA A 654 -4.84 21.32 -2.85
N SER A 655 -5.82 21.10 -3.71
CA SER A 655 -5.59 21.02 -5.14
C SER A 655 -5.11 22.37 -5.69
N PRO A 656 -3.99 22.42 -6.43
CA PRO A 656 -3.59 23.62 -7.15
C PRO A 656 -4.44 23.88 -8.40
N PHE A 657 -5.32 22.95 -8.78
CA PHE A 657 -6.06 22.98 -10.04
C PHE A 657 -7.52 23.45 -9.89
N ALA A 658 -8.12 23.20 -8.71
CA ALA A 658 -9.53 23.48 -8.47
C ALA A 658 -9.78 23.77 -6.99
N SER A 659 -10.49 24.86 -6.71
CA SER A 659 -10.90 25.21 -5.34
C SER A 659 -11.83 24.14 -4.75
N GLY A 660 -11.62 23.78 -3.49
CA GLY A 660 -12.43 22.78 -2.79
C GLY A 660 -12.13 21.33 -3.17
N LEU A 661 -11.16 21.08 -4.05
CA LEU A 661 -10.60 19.76 -4.30
C LEU A 661 -9.34 19.58 -3.46
N TRP A 662 -9.13 18.38 -2.94
CA TRP A 662 -8.00 18.01 -2.11
C TRP A 662 -7.40 16.70 -2.56
N TYR A 663 -6.14 16.48 -2.21
CA TYR A 663 -5.44 15.21 -2.37
C TYR A 663 -5.00 14.68 -1.01
N VAL A 664 -5.15 13.38 -0.82
CA VAL A 664 -4.68 12.63 0.35
C VAL A 664 -3.78 11.51 -0.12
N GLY A 665 -2.60 11.38 0.48
CA GLY A 665 -1.62 10.34 0.19
C GLY A 665 -1.27 9.55 1.44
N GLY A 666 -0.85 8.31 1.28
CA GLY A 666 -0.53 7.50 2.43
C GLY A 666 0.17 6.18 2.15
N TYR A 667 -0.12 5.23 3.04
CA TYR A 667 0.62 4.01 3.36
C TYR A 667 1.78 4.21 4.33
N ASP A 668 1.77 3.50 5.46
CA ASP A 668 2.94 3.28 6.32
C ASP A 668 3.32 1.79 6.31
N PRO A 669 4.56 1.42 5.94
CA PRO A 669 5.03 0.04 6.05
C PRO A 669 5.00 -0.51 7.48
N ASN A 670 5.02 0.34 8.51
CA ASN A 670 4.99 -0.04 9.92
C ASN A 670 5.95 -1.20 10.24
N ALA A 671 7.25 -1.00 9.97
CA ALA A 671 8.31 -2.01 10.15
C ALA A 671 8.17 -3.31 9.32
N LYS A 672 7.18 -3.42 8.42
CA LYS A 672 6.99 -4.54 7.50
C LYS A 672 7.55 -4.23 6.12
N ARG A 673 8.17 -5.24 5.48
CA ARG A 673 8.51 -5.13 4.05
C ARG A 673 7.24 -5.10 3.22
N CYS A 674 7.16 -4.15 2.30
CA CYS A 674 6.06 -4.00 1.38
C CYS A 674 6.58 -3.59 0.00
N ARG A 675 5.72 -3.61 -1.01
CA ARG A 675 6.13 -3.37 -2.39
C ARG A 675 5.06 -2.57 -3.12
N GLN A 676 5.46 -1.43 -3.66
CA GLN A 676 4.62 -0.60 -4.53
C GLN A 676 3.24 -0.29 -3.90
N THR A 677 3.26 0.12 -2.63
CA THR A 677 2.07 0.33 -1.82
C THR A 677 1.67 1.79 -1.70
N ALA A 678 2.49 2.74 -2.15
CA ALA A 678 2.15 4.16 -2.11
C ALA A 678 0.88 4.44 -2.93
N TRP A 679 0.00 5.31 -2.42
CA TRP A 679 -1.24 5.70 -3.07
C TRP A 679 -1.58 7.15 -2.81
N ALA A 680 -2.38 7.75 -3.69
CA ALA A 680 -3.07 9.02 -3.44
C ALA A 680 -4.51 8.99 -3.97
N PHE A 681 -5.41 9.68 -3.28
CA PHE A 681 -6.79 9.93 -3.70
C PHE A 681 -7.07 11.42 -3.74
N SER A 682 -7.99 11.84 -4.61
CA SER A 682 -8.57 13.18 -4.62
C SER A 682 -10.00 13.16 -4.10
N ALA A 683 -10.42 14.18 -3.35
CA ALA A 683 -11.78 14.29 -2.83
C ALA A 683 -12.20 15.76 -2.63
N SER A 684 -13.51 16.01 -2.55
CA SER A 684 -14.02 17.34 -2.20
C SER A 684 -13.76 17.67 -0.72
N THR A 685 -13.77 18.95 -0.37
CA THR A 685 -13.73 19.41 1.03
C THR A 685 -14.83 18.74 1.87
N GLU A 686 -16.07 18.67 1.36
CA GLU A 686 -17.20 18.06 2.06
C GLU A 686 -16.97 16.56 2.29
N THR A 687 -16.38 15.87 1.32
CA THR A 687 -16.06 14.45 1.43
C THR A 687 -14.98 14.22 2.50
N LEU A 688 -13.93 15.05 2.52
CA LEU A 688 -12.86 14.95 3.52
C LEU A 688 -13.35 15.25 4.94
N LEU A 689 -14.26 16.21 5.10
CA LEU A 689 -14.81 16.60 6.40
C LEU A 689 -16.00 15.73 6.84
N ALA A 690 -16.45 14.79 6.02
CA ALA A 690 -17.54 13.89 6.36
C ALA A 690 -17.14 12.95 7.50
N GLU A 691 -17.95 12.89 8.54
CA GLU A 691 -17.78 11.96 9.65
C GLU A 691 -18.05 10.52 9.20
N ARG A 692 -17.15 9.62 9.57
CA ARG A 692 -17.18 8.19 9.26
C ARG A 692 -17.12 7.39 10.54
N THR A 693 -17.91 6.33 10.59
CA THR A 693 -17.81 5.27 11.59
C THR A 693 -17.12 4.05 10.97
N ARG A 694 -16.47 3.25 11.80
CA ARG A 694 -15.79 2.04 11.33
C ARG A 694 -16.76 0.94 10.91
#